data_AF-A0A1I3KAM2-F1
#
_entry.id   AF-A0A1I3KAM2-F1
#
_cell.length_a   1.000
_cell.length_b   1.000
_cell.length_c   1.000
_cell.angle_alpha   90.00
_cell.angle_beta   90.00
_cell.angle_gamma   90.00
#
_symmetry.space_group_name_H-M   'P 1'
#
loop_
_entity.id
_entity.type
_entity.pdbx_description
1 polymer ?
#
loop_
_entity_poly.entity_id
_entity_poly.type
_entity_poly.pdbx_seq_one_letter_code
_entity_poly.pdbx_strand_id
1 'polypeptide(L)'
;MNSIWVASELPRLRRGDSSKRWRLSSSSTQNRLSPITCGMVDAIRMLGVIFARRTTHAYVECLRWGRLRRPLRPPLAIVFSLGIALMRATAFMPAAHAQQGNAAAPSTTIMAESAASSHVVTGRCVDSSSRVPLAGISVRLFRMQGQTSHPEEIARTITDADGRYTFTVLTPPRPEGNLDRLRYDVVGISQDGQIGVNFLNHRDEEEIVEIRIARETSTLSGKVVDDQGRPIAGATVTPCFVYVHPAPAVFSAITDAEGRFQFDNLGIHKWSNGVVAPTRFGVLHPDYPSISGNTPVPAEIVVTLPTGCVVTGAVKDATTGMPAVGAELTARQVDEGRTSSATTDQNGHFRLVIPEGHYDFFVEAHQRVCIAETDRECLAGQKIELPQFTLIEGGFISGQVVNSVTGQPMSLNEQGKPIALGLFGPSYPAGSVISPAWMAIVDDAGRFTLRAAPGENFPYFVNCQGTRMPWETMRQPPVFVRAGETTHYNMLITPEVQPQQKLELARKLIDTLPQNPTDRTAQIILEFRKLNHTVDETEVLCSLMRELVMIGPTAVPQLCAELDQTQENRMLRRLAFALRAIKDPSAVPALIRAIPKALLPSSSDYGLIVVDGELTKFMQKHDLDGSGGQYFGLGRPVREIFGALHSLTGQKFDDIQASCVSLSQDPRRQVLQQRLYARKAQRWQAWWEANWQTFTKDAAYQLVNLQLGDEPLPPPPQNLESAARIHATITGIVLSPASSEGQHVTHFYDLDTGYEPRWPEAIPKDEAQIDPQALEKWAAESGADLMCVTQRLADGSETFVLRSLGMTVREIELRDLRNLKKQVGERSLPQGRPVGELLMHYDAAQQKLIADAEAAFIYTTREGNMGVIETTDRVTRTEDLTGLAVSAPRGVGFHKGVRFNLMEIVP
;
A
#
# COMPACT_ATOMS: atom_id res chain seq x y z
N MET A 1 46.95 -44.18 -20.68
CA MET A 1 47.77 -43.32 -21.57
C MET A 1 47.37 -43.69 -22.99
N ASN A 2 47.03 -42.68 -23.81
CA ASN A 2 45.89 -42.75 -24.73
C ASN A 2 46.23 -42.19 -26.13
N SER A 3 45.35 -42.47 -27.11
CA SER A 3 45.37 -42.15 -28.57
C SER A 3 45.36 -43.45 -29.41
N ILE A 4 44.68 -43.62 -30.56
CA ILE A 4 43.82 -42.71 -31.36
C ILE A 4 42.90 -43.56 -32.29
N TRP A 5 41.59 -43.22 -32.42
CA TRP A 5 40.61 -43.60 -33.50
C TRP A 5 40.35 -45.12 -33.76
N VAL A 6 39.43 -45.64 -34.59
CA VAL A 6 38.49 -45.15 -35.67
C VAL A 6 37.05 -45.69 -35.42
N ALA A 7 36.06 -45.38 -36.27
CA ALA A 7 34.61 -45.53 -36.05
C ALA A 7 33.89 -46.71 -36.76
N SER A 8 32.58 -46.82 -36.48
CA SER A 8 31.46 -47.48 -37.22
C SER A 8 31.45 -48.99 -37.47
N GLU A 9 30.44 -49.70 -36.93
CA GLU A 9 29.29 -50.26 -37.69
C GLU A 9 28.19 -50.92 -36.79
N LEU A 10 27.03 -51.23 -37.37
CA LEU A 10 25.89 -52.02 -36.84
C LEU A 10 25.81 -53.33 -37.68
N PRO A 11 25.24 -54.50 -37.23
CA PRO A 11 23.89 -54.56 -36.64
C PRO A 11 23.45 -55.81 -35.77
N ARG A 12 22.22 -55.70 -35.20
CA ARG A 12 21.16 -56.75 -35.09
C ARG A 12 21.27 -58.06 -34.23
N LEU A 13 20.24 -58.20 -33.36
CA LEU A 13 19.32 -59.37 -33.15
C LEU A 13 19.58 -60.50 -32.11
N ARG A 14 18.51 -60.75 -31.30
CA ARG A 14 18.04 -62.06 -30.72
C ARG A 14 18.86 -62.69 -29.55
N ARG A 15 18.30 -63.50 -28.63
CA ARG A 15 16.92 -63.75 -28.08
C ARG A 15 17.02 -64.62 -26.80
N GLY A 16 15.97 -64.68 -25.98
CA GLY A 16 15.80 -65.67 -24.88
C GLY A 16 15.97 -65.05 -23.47
N ASP A 17 15.06 -65.09 -22.48
CA ASP A 17 13.74 -65.71 -22.21
C ASP A 17 13.72 -66.86 -21.17
N SER A 18 12.68 -66.84 -20.31
CA SER A 18 12.29 -67.81 -19.28
C SER A 18 13.19 -67.96 -18.03
N SER A 19 12.72 -68.47 -16.87
CA SER A 19 11.43 -68.32 -16.16
C SER A 19 11.51 -68.97 -14.75
N LYS A 20 10.82 -68.42 -13.73
CA LYS A 20 9.96 -69.11 -12.72
C LYS A 20 9.60 -68.21 -11.52
N ARG A 21 8.44 -68.49 -10.90
CA ARG A 21 7.90 -67.86 -9.66
C ARG A 21 8.09 -68.80 -8.46
N TRP A 22 7.99 -68.29 -7.23
CA TRP A 22 7.03 -68.79 -6.21
C TRP A 22 6.69 -67.67 -5.17
N ARG A 23 5.71 -67.98 -4.31
CA ARG A 23 4.92 -67.13 -3.37
C ARG A 23 5.66 -66.85 -2.04
N LEU A 24 5.21 -66.05 -1.05
CA LEU A 24 4.28 -64.90 -0.88
C LEU A 24 4.45 -64.36 0.56
N SER A 25 4.52 -63.04 0.77
CA SER A 25 4.02 -62.36 1.99
C SER A 25 3.89 -60.85 1.79
N SER A 26 2.91 -60.25 2.48
CA SER A 26 2.64 -58.82 2.67
C SER A 26 3.79 -58.07 3.38
N SER A 27 3.95 -56.73 3.35
CA SER A 27 3.23 -55.61 2.69
C SER A 27 3.98 -54.28 2.96
N SER A 28 3.84 -53.17 2.23
CA SER A 28 3.50 -52.90 0.82
C SER A 28 3.50 -51.36 0.61
N THR A 29 4.28 -50.82 -0.32
CA THR A 29 4.44 -49.35 -0.46
C THR A 29 4.62 -48.90 -1.92
N GLN A 30 4.12 -47.70 -2.24
CA GLN A 30 4.36 -46.88 -3.45
C GLN A 30 3.85 -47.36 -4.84
N ASN A 31 3.04 -46.49 -5.45
CA ASN A 31 3.01 -46.13 -6.88
C ASN A 31 2.54 -47.20 -7.91
N ARG A 32 1.92 -46.84 -9.06
CA ARG A 32 1.82 -45.55 -9.78
C ARG A 32 0.59 -45.53 -10.74
N LEU A 33 0.23 -44.35 -11.27
CA LEU A 33 -0.74 -44.06 -12.36
C LEU A 33 -2.24 -44.22 -11.99
N SER A 34 -3.23 -43.47 -12.51
CA SER A 34 -3.36 -42.15 -13.20
C SER A 34 -4.85 -41.98 -13.65
N PRO A 35 -5.37 -40.80 -14.09
CA PRO A 35 -4.93 -39.40 -13.96
C PRO A 35 -6.02 -38.57 -13.20
N ILE A 36 -6.38 -37.37 -13.69
CA ILE A 36 -7.44 -36.44 -13.21
C ILE A 36 -7.06 -35.61 -11.96
N THR A 37 -6.51 -34.42 -12.21
CA THR A 37 -7.10 -33.12 -11.79
C THR A 37 -6.42 -32.01 -12.60
N CYS A 38 -7.19 -31.18 -13.29
CA CYS A 38 -6.72 -29.93 -13.89
C CYS A 38 -7.69 -28.83 -13.47
N GLY A 39 -7.19 -27.81 -12.78
CA GLY A 39 -7.97 -26.69 -12.22
C GLY A 39 -7.70 -26.45 -10.73
N MET A 40 -7.71 -25.15 -10.36
CA MET A 40 -7.65 -24.62 -8.99
C MET A 40 -6.32 -24.79 -8.22
N VAL A 41 -5.27 -24.07 -8.64
CA VAL A 41 -4.14 -23.67 -7.76
C VAL A 41 -3.73 -22.20 -7.99
N ASP A 42 -3.82 -21.69 -9.23
CA ASP A 42 -3.21 -20.42 -9.66
C ASP A 42 -3.94 -19.12 -9.19
N ALA A 43 -3.92 -18.86 -7.88
CA ALA A 43 -4.39 -17.61 -7.27
C ALA A 43 -3.31 -16.90 -6.40
N ILE A 44 -2.13 -17.50 -6.24
CA ILE A 44 -1.23 -17.26 -5.09
C ILE A 44 -0.11 -16.22 -5.36
N ARG A 45 -0.10 -15.54 -6.52
CA ARG A 45 1.02 -14.65 -6.93
C ARG A 45 0.81 -13.12 -6.80
N MET A 46 -0.28 -12.64 -6.19
CA MET A 46 -0.71 -11.23 -6.38
C MET A 46 -0.62 -10.26 -5.17
N LEU A 47 -0.18 -10.69 -3.98
CA LEU A 47 -0.18 -9.84 -2.77
C LEU A 47 1.12 -9.92 -1.94
N GLY A 48 2.27 -9.65 -2.57
CA GLY A 48 3.59 -9.77 -1.96
C GLY A 48 4.56 -8.60 -2.20
N VAL A 49 4.08 -7.35 -2.26
CA VAL A 49 4.95 -6.16 -2.48
C VAL A 49 4.49 -4.95 -1.64
N ILE A 50 5.23 -4.64 -0.58
CA ILE A 50 5.24 -3.36 0.16
C ILE A 50 6.65 -3.22 0.78
N PHE A 51 7.36 -2.10 0.83
CA PHE A 51 7.07 -0.70 0.44
C PHE A 51 8.07 -0.16 -0.60
N ALA A 52 7.58 0.73 -1.48
CA ALA A 52 8.40 1.77 -2.12
C ALA A 52 7.56 3.06 -2.25
N ARG A 53 8.11 4.22 -1.87
CA ARG A 53 7.37 5.50 -1.85
C ARG A 53 7.14 6.08 -3.26
N ARG A 54 6.12 5.58 -3.99
CA ARG A 54 5.22 6.30 -4.93
C ARG A 54 4.45 5.32 -5.85
N THR A 55 3.16 5.08 -5.59
CA THR A 55 2.02 5.03 -6.56
C THR A 55 0.78 4.36 -5.93
N THR A 56 0.04 5.10 -5.11
CA THR A 56 -1.29 4.69 -4.64
C THR A 56 -2.34 4.85 -5.75
N HIS A 57 -2.56 3.80 -6.55
CA HIS A 57 -3.63 3.79 -7.57
C HIS A 57 -4.24 2.41 -7.86
N ALA A 58 -4.00 1.41 -6.99
CA ALA A 58 -4.46 0.03 -7.22
C ALA A 58 -5.12 -0.58 -5.97
N TYR A 59 -6.35 -0.13 -5.62
CA TYR A 59 -7.16 -0.80 -4.58
C TYR A 59 -8.69 -0.71 -4.70
N VAL A 60 -9.26 -0.12 -5.77
CA VAL A 60 -10.72 0.06 -5.89
C VAL A 60 -11.25 -0.29 -7.29
N GLU A 61 -11.45 -1.59 -7.57
CA GLU A 61 -12.36 -2.12 -8.63
C GLU A 61 -12.73 -3.61 -8.41
N CYS A 62 -12.38 -4.24 -7.27
CA CYS A 62 -12.54 -5.70 -7.07
C CYS A 62 -13.94 -6.16 -6.61
N LEU A 63 -14.99 -5.34 -6.77
CA LEU A 63 -16.36 -5.62 -6.32
C LEU A 63 -17.45 -5.22 -7.34
N ARG A 64 -17.23 -5.54 -8.62
CA ARG A 64 -18.27 -5.39 -9.67
C ARG A 64 -18.40 -6.66 -10.55
N TRP A 65 -19.59 -6.86 -11.11
CA TRP A 65 -19.92 -7.84 -12.18
C TRP A 65 -19.96 -9.35 -11.87
N GLY A 66 -20.38 -9.73 -10.65
CA GLY A 66 -20.79 -11.11 -10.34
C GLY A 66 -22.21 -11.49 -10.82
N ARG A 67 -22.43 -11.75 -12.12
CA ARG A 67 -23.71 -12.35 -12.62
C ARG A 67 -23.49 -13.42 -13.69
N LEU A 68 -23.59 -14.70 -13.30
CA LEU A 68 -23.81 -15.78 -14.26
C LEU A 68 -25.24 -15.71 -14.83
N ARG A 69 -25.36 -15.73 -16.16
CA ARG A 69 -26.59 -16.16 -16.86
C ARG A 69 -26.21 -17.05 -18.05
N ARG A 70 -26.63 -18.33 -18.01
CA ARG A 70 -26.72 -19.18 -19.21
C ARG A 70 -28.16 -19.14 -19.75
N PRO A 71 -28.38 -19.38 -21.06
CA PRO A 71 -29.61 -18.97 -21.74
C PRO A 71 -30.70 -20.04 -21.79
N LEU A 72 -31.94 -19.60 -21.98
CA LEU A 72 -33.06 -20.37 -22.53
C LEU A 72 -33.70 -19.59 -23.70
N ARG A 73 -34.37 -20.30 -24.62
CA ARG A 73 -34.83 -19.78 -25.92
C ARG A 73 -36.31 -19.35 -25.92
N PRO A 74 -36.72 -18.39 -26.78
CA PRO A 74 -38.12 -18.02 -27.09
C PRO A 74 -38.71 -18.96 -28.18
N PRO A 75 -39.92 -18.75 -28.78
CA PRO A 75 -40.84 -17.59 -28.74
C PRO A 75 -42.36 -17.94 -28.63
N LEU A 76 -43.24 -17.00 -29.09
CA LEU A 76 -44.72 -17.03 -29.26
C LEU A 76 -45.54 -16.41 -28.08
N ALA A 77 -46.62 -15.63 -28.27
CA ALA A 77 -47.13 -14.94 -29.48
C ALA A 77 -48.24 -13.87 -29.20
N ILE A 78 -48.18 -12.74 -29.94
CA ILE A 78 -49.29 -12.10 -30.73
C ILE A 78 -50.48 -11.34 -30.06
N VAL A 79 -50.81 -10.18 -30.68
CA VAL A 79 -52.13 -9.45 -30.80
C VAL A 79 -52.52 -8.24 -29.87
N PHE A 80 -52.51 -7.03 -30.49
CA PHE A 80 -53.47 -5.88 -30.47
C PHE A 80 -54.03 -5.26 -29.14
N SER A 81 -54.60 -4.04 -29.09
CA SER A 81 -54.44 -2.75 -29.83
C SER A 81 -55.44 -1.69 -29.29
N LEU A 82 -55.13 -0.39 -29.53
CA LEU A 82 -56.05 0.78 -29.54
C LEU A 82 -56.70 1.26 -28.21
N GLY A 83 -56.65 2.57 -27.99
CA GLY A 83 -57.24 3.31 -26.87
C GLY A 83 -57.13 4.83 -27.13
N ILE A 84 -58.12 5.65 -26.75
CA ILE A 84 -58.41 6.93 -27.43
C ILE A 84 -58.91 8.05 -26.47
N ALA A 85 -58.36 9.26 -26.69
CA ALA A 85 -58.91 10.60 -26.34
C ALA A 85 -59.12 11.00 -24.85
N LEU A 86 -59.55 12.24 -24.51
CA LEU A 86 -59.05 13.63 -24.79
C LEU A 86 -59.94 14.63 -24.00
N MET A 87 -59.52 15.90 -23.84
CA MET A 87 -60.32 17.07 -23.36
C MET A 87 -60.65 17.12 -21.83
N ARG A 88 -60.88 18.27 -21.17
CA ARG A 88 -60.72 19.72 -21.52
C ARG A 88 -60.58 20.63 -20.27
N ALA A 89 -60.28 21.90 -20.54
CA ALA A 89 -60.26 23.09 -19.67
C ALA A 89 -61.65 23.44 -19.01
N THR A 90 -61.88 24.47 -18.18
CA THR A 90 -61.38 25.89 -18.17
C THR A 90 -61.41 26.63 -16.82
N ALA A 91 -60.45 27.56 -16.70
CA ALA A 91 -60.37 28.83 -15.92
C ALA A 91 -61.57 29.44 -15.16
N PHE A 92 -61.25 30.23 -14.10
CA PHE A 92 -61.91 31.51 -13.76
C PHE A 92 -61.05 32.47 -12.88
N MET A 93 -61.25 33.78 -13.07
CA MET A 93 -60.77 34.99 -12.33
C MET A 93 -61.79 36.13 -12.66
N PRO A 94 -61.84 37.35 -12.04
CA PRO A 94 -60.79 38.10 -11.31
C PRO A 94 -61.25 38.98 -10.08
N ALA A 95 -60.32 39.80 -9.53
CA ALA A 95 -60.53 41.16 -8.96
C ALA A 95 -61.31 41.33 -7.61
N ALA A 96 -61.20 42.41 -6.80
CA ALA A 96 -60.29 43.59 -6.75
C ALA A 96 -60.44 44.44 -5.45
N HIS A 97 -59.39 45.20 -5.06
CA HIS A 97 -59.37 46.43 -4.21
C HIS A 97 -59.80 46.34 -2.71
N ALA A 98 -59.28 47.13 -1.75
CA ALA A 98 -58.19 48.13 -1.70
C ALA A 98 -57.75 48.49 -0.23
N GLN A 99 -56.79 49.44 -0.13
CA GLN A 99 -56.47 50.37 0.99
C GLN A 99 -55.23 50.09 1.87
N GLN A 100 -54.63 51.18 2.40
CA GLN A 100 -53.24 51.27 2.92
C GLN A 100 -53.17 51.41 4.46
N GLY A 101 -52.05 51.03 5.11
CA GLY A 101 -52.02 50.91 6.59
C GLY A 101 -50.69 50.98 7.38
N ASN A 102 -49.59 51.50 6.84
CA ASN A 102 -48.42 52.03 7.61
C ASN A 102 -47.45 51.06 8.37
N ALA A 103 -46.27 51.63 8.70
CA ALA A 103 -45.22 51.19 9.64
C ALA A 103 -44.44 49.88 9.38
N ALA A 104 -43.11 50.00 9.29
CA ALA A 104 -42.17 48.89 9.25
C ALA A 104 -41.55 48.61 10.63
N ALA A 105 -41.40 47.33 10.96
CA ALA A 105 -40.51 46.82 12.00
C ALA A 105 -39.62 45.74 11.36
N PRO A 106 -38.39 45.49 11.86
CA PRO A 106 -37.51 44.48 11.27
C PRO A 106 -38.08 43.08 11.49
N SER A 107 -38.68 42.50 10.46
CA SER A 107 -39.12 41.11 10.48
C SER A 107 -37.92 40.20 10.69
N THR A 108 -37.80 39.64 11.88
CA THR A 108 -36.90 38.52 12.16
C THR A 108 -37.35 37.35 11.29
N THR A 109 -36.72 37.16 10.13
CA THR A 109 -36.95 35.99 9.29
C THR A 109 -36.40 34.77 10.01
N ILE A 110 -37.20 34.20 10.90
CA ILE A 110 -37.14 32.79 11.26
C ILE A 110 -37.26 32.06 9.91
N MET A 111 -36.14 31.53 9.42
CA MET A 111 -36.17 30.69 8.23
C MET A 111 -37.15 29.55 8.50
N ALA A 112 -38.12 29.37 7.61
CA ALA A 112 -39.10 28.31 7.74
C ALA A 112 -38.38 26.99 7.98
N GLU A 113 -38.84 26.25 9.00
CA GLU A 113 -38.21 25.03 9.47
C GLU A 113 -38.05 24.05 8.29
N SER A 114 -36.81 23.89 7.83
CA SER A 114 -36.52 23.11 6.63
C SER A 114 -37.00 21.69 6.84
N ALA A 115 -37.80 21.16 5.91
CA ALA A 115 -38.42 19.85 6.04
C ALA A 115 -37.34 18.80 6.30
N ALA A 116 -37.27 18.33 7.55
CA ALA A 116 -36.10 17.63 8.05
C ALA A 116 -35.85 16.35 7.24
N SER A 117 -34.70 16.30 6.56
CA SER A 117 -34.24 15.14 5.82
C SER A 117 -33.90 14.02 6.80
N SER A 118 -34.92 13.25 7.21
CA SER A 118 -34.76 12.14 8.14
C SER A 118 -33.86 11.07 7.55
N HIS A 119 -32.63 10.99 8.04
CA HIS A 119 -31.74 9.89 7.75
C HIS A 119 -32.27 8.61 8.39
N VAL A 120 -31.94 7.49 7.77
CA VAL A 120 -32.38 6.15 8.15
C VAL A 120 -31.16 5.23 8.14
N VAL A 121 -30.91 4.55 9.26
CA VAL A 121 -29.90 3.49 9.35
C VAL A 121 -30.62 2.16 9.26
N THR A 122 -30.44 1.45 8.14
CA THR A 122 -30.96 0.10 7.92
C THR A 122 -29.84 -0.93 7.90
N GLY A 123 -30.18 -2.19 8.15
CA GLY A 123 -29.22 -3.26 8.04
C GLY A 123 -29.79 -4.64 8.32
N ARG A 124 -28.88 -5.61 8.46
CA ARG A 124 -29.22 -7.01 8.70
C ARG A 124 -28.24 -7.67 9.66
N CYS A 125 -28.74 -8.42 10.64
CA CYS A 125 -27.92 -9.38 11.39
C CYS A 125 -27.92 -10.73 10.67
N VAL A 126 -26.73 -11.28 10.47
CA VAL A 126 -26.52 -12.59 9.85
C VAL A 126 -25.48 -13.41 10.62
N ASP A 127 -25.52 -14.70 10.39
CA ASP A 127 -24.54 -15.65 10.87
C ASP A 127 -23.16 -15.45 10.20
N SER A 128 -22.11 -15.39 11.02
CA SER A 128 -20.76 -15.03 10.55
C SER A 128 -20.10 -16.10 9.68
N SER A 129 -20.55 -17.36 9.67
CA SER A 129 -20.04 -18.40 8.77
C SER A 129 -20.99 -18.69 7.60
N SER A 130 -22.27 -18.89 7.89
CA SER A 130 -23.28 -19.36 6.93
C SER A 130 -24.05 -18.24 6.20
N ARG A 131 -23.94 -16.98 6.64
CA ARG A 131 -24.74 -15.82 6.16
C ARG A 131 -26.27 -15.99 6.29
N VAL A 132 -26.72 -17.00 7.05
CA VAL A 132 -28.14 -17.20 7.37
C VAL A 132 -28.65 -16.01 8.22
N PRO A 133 -29.86 -15.48 7.99
CA PRO A 133 -30.37 -14.35 8.75
C PRO A 133 -30.60 -14.69 10.22
N LEU A 134 -30.39 -13.72 11.11
CA LEU A 134 -30.57 -13.90 12.55
C LEU A 134 -31.65 -12.95 13.08
N ALA A 135 -32.80 -13.52 13.41
CA ALA A 135 -33.89 -12.87 14.14
C ALA A 135 -33.57 -12.75 15.64
N GLY A 136 -34.20 -11.82 16.35
CA GLY A 136 -34.08 -11.72 17.80
C GLY A 136 -32.75 -11.17 18.32
N ILE A 137 -31.91 -10.60 17.46
CA ILE A 137 -30.66 -9.93 17.84
C ILE A 137 -30.97 -8.51 18.30
N SER A 138 -30.45 -8.09 19.45
CA SER A 138 -30.61 -6.73 19.94
C SER A 138 -29.61 -5.81 19.24
N VAL A 139 -30.11 -4.90 18.41
CA VAL A 139 -29.28 -3.92 17.70
C VAL A 139 -29.37 -2.59 18.44
N ARG A 140 -28.24 -2.05 18.86
CA ARG A 140 -28.09 -0.74 19.49
C ARG A 140 -27.52 0.26 18.48
N LEU A 141 -28.00 1.50 18.53
CA LEU A 141 -27.54 2.62 17.71
C LEU A 141 -26.78 3.61 18.59
N PHE A 142 -25.52 3.85 18.24
CA PHE A 142 -24.65 4.82 18.90
C PHE A 142 -24.49 6.08 18.05
N ARG A 143 -24.72 7.24 18.67
CA ARG A 143 -24.36 8.56 18.13
C ARG A 143 -22.93 8.90 18.56
N MET A 144 -22.14 9.45 17.64
CA MET A 144 -20.87 10.10 17.95
C MET A 144 -20.85 11.48 17.30
N GLN A 145 -20.38 12.47 18.05
CA GLN A 145 -20.24 13.86 17.63
C GLN A 145 -18.78 14.30 17.85
N GLY A 146 -18.06 14.49 16.76
CA GLY A 146 -16.63 14.77 16.76
C GLY A 146 -15.74 13.53 16.95
N GLN A 147 -14.42 13.74 17.07
CA GLN A 147 -13.43 12.67 17.21
C GLN A 147 -13.32 12.12 18.65
N THR A 148 -13.34 13.02 19.65
CA THR A 148 -13.05 12.72 21.06
C THR A 148 -14.27 12.44 21.95
N SER A 149 -15.49 12.49 21.40
CA SER A 149 -16.69 12.23 22.21
C SER A 149 -16.90 10.73 22.48
N HIS A 150 -17.39 10.40 23.66
CA HIS A 150 -17.85 9.05 23.99
C HIS A 150 -19.04 8.62 23.11
N PRO A 151 -19.11 7.36 22.65
CA PRO A 151 -20.29 6.85 21.95
C PRO A 151 -21.53 6.86 22.86
N GLU A 152 -22.62 7.46 22.38
CA GLU A 152 -23.88 7.63 23.12
C GLU A 152 -24.95 6.69 22.55
N GLU A 153 -25.49 5.75 23.35
CA GLU A 153 -26.60 4.90 22.90
C GLU A 153 -27.90 5.72 22.80
N ILE A 154 -28.35 6.03 21.58
CA ILE A 154 -29.53 6.86 21.32
C ILE A 154 -30.79 6.06 20.98
N ALA A 155 -30.65 4.81 20.52
CA ALA A 155 -31.77 3.93 20.21
C ALA A 155 -31.38 2.46 20.28
N ARG A 156 -32.39 1.58 20.38
CA ARG A 156 -32.23 0.13 20.25
C ARG A 156 -33.46 -0.50 19.59
N THR A 157 -33.27 -1.63 18.91
CA THR A 157 -34.32 -2.42 18.27
C THR A 157 -33.96 -3.92 18.30
N ILE A 158 -34.84 -4.77 17.77
CA ILE A 158 -34.65 -6.23 17.68
C ILE A 158 -34.85 -6.64 16.22
N THR A 159 -34.03 -7.56 15.71
CA THR A 159 -34.15 -8.01 14.31
C THR A 159 -35.38 -8.87 14.05
N ASP A 160 -35.99 -8.65 12.88
CA ASP A 160 -37.16 -9.39 12.40
C ASP A 160 -36.82 -10.84 11.96
N ALA A 161 -37.83 -11.60 11.52
CA ALA A 161 -37.67 -12.98 11.04
C ALA A 161 -36.72 -13.11 9.82
N ASP A 162 -36.54 -12.01 9.09
CA ASP A 162 -35.65 -11.89 7.93
C ASP A 162 -34.28 -11.29 8.36
N GLY A 163 -34.03 -11.17 9.68
CA GLY A 163 -32.81 -10.64 10.29
C GLY A 163 -32.60 -9.13 10.14
N ARG A 164 -33.59 -8.37 9.66
CA ARG A 164 -33.45 -6.94 9.34
C ARG A 164 -33.66 -6.04 10.56
N TYR A 165 -33.09 -4.84 10.51
CA TYR A 165 -33.38 -3.75 11.45
C TYR A 165 -33.39 -2.39 10.73
N THR A 166 -34.08 -1.43 11.34
CA THR A 166 -34.23 -0.05 10.85
C THR A 166 -34.29 0.93 12.02
N PHE A 167 -33.58 2.05 11.90
CA PHE A 167 -33.74 3.25 12.73
C PHE A 167 -34.10 4.44 11.83
N THR A 168 -35.17 5.17 12.14
CA THR A 168 -35.67 6.32 11.38
C THR A 168 -35.54 7.63 12.15
N VAL A 169 -35.81 8.76 11.50
CA VAL A 169 -35.85 10.11 12.11
C VAL A 169 -34.49 10.51 12.72
N LEU A 170 -33.40 10.08 12.08
CA LEU A 170 -32.05 10.50 12.44
C LEU A 170 -31.70 11.82 11.74
N THR A 171 -30.87 12.64 12.37
CA THR A 171 -30.20 13.75 11.68
C THR A 171 -29.26 13.17 10.60
N PRO A 172 -29.10 13.79 9.42
CA PRO A 172 -28.10 13.35 8.46
C PRO A 172 -26.69 13.27 9.06
N PRO A 173 -25.92 12.19 8.80
CA PRO A 173 -24.54 12.10 9.24
C PRO A 173 -23.71 13.18 8.54
N ARG A 174 -22.79 13.79 9.31
CA ARG A 174 -21.81 14.75 8.81
C ARG A 174 -20.45 14.06 8.86
N PRO A 175 -19.90 13.60 7.72
CA PRO A 175 -18.57 13.00 7.68
C PRO A 175 -17.44 14.04 7.79
N GLU A 176 -17.80 15.33 7.83
CA GLU A 176 -16.94 16.50 7.77
C GLU A 176 -16.24 16.81 9.10
N GLY A 177 -14.98 17.26 9.00
CA GLY A 177 -14.17 17.76 10.11
C GLY A 177 -13.81 16.72 11.18
N ASN A 178 -13.09 17.20 12.19
CA ASN A 178 -12.88 16.46 13.43
C ASN A 178 -13.92 16.83 14.50
N LEU A 179 -14.43 18.06 14.48
CA LEU A 179 -15.32 18.62 15.51
C LEU A 179 -16.81 18.30 15.33
N ASP A 180 -17.39 18.66 14.19
CA ASP A 180 -18.85 18.53 13.94
C ASP A 180 -19.21 17.20 13.24
N ARG A 181 -18.29 16.23 13.32
CA ARG A 181 -18.40 14.93 12.70
C ARG A 181 -19.51 14.11 13.35
N LEU A 182 -20.70 14.13 12.78
CA LEU A 182 -21.82 13.29 13.21
C LEU A 182 -21.78 11.94 12.46
N ARG A 183 -21.44 10.86 13.16
CA ARG A 183 -21.62 9.49 12.64
C ARG A 183 -22.56 8.68 13.53
N TYR A 184 -23.15 7.65 12.92
CA TYR A 184 -23.88 6.61 13.60
C TYR A 184 -23.19 5.28 13.37
N ASP A 185 -22.99 4.52 14.44
CA ASP A 185 -22.56 3.12 14.37
C ASP A 185 -23.59 2.25 15.08
N VAL A 186 -23.70 1.00 14.65
CA VAL A 186 -24.63 0.02 15.21
C VAL A 186 -23.88 -1.15 15.83
N VAL A 187 -24.43 -1.76 16.87
CA VAL A 187 -23.86 -2.95 17.49
C VAL A 187 -24.98 -3.97 17.70
N GLY A 188 -24.87 -5.13 17.05
CA GLY A 188 -25.77 -6.26 17.29
C GLY A 188 -25.23 -7.16 18.40
N ILE A 189 -26.09 -7.52 19.34
CA ILE A 189 -25.78 -8.38 20.49
C ILE A 189 -26.79 -9.54 20.50
N SER A 190 -26.30 -10.78 20.52
CA SER A 190 -27.16 -11.98 20.62
C SER A 190 -27.75 -12.15 22.02
N GLN A 191 -28.69 -13.09 22.16
CA GLN A 191 -29.26 -13.44 23.48
C GLN A 191 -28.20 -14.03 24.42
N ASP A 192 -27.21 -14.73 23.87
CA ASP A 192 -26.03 -15.26 24.56
C ASP A 192 -24.91 -14.22 24.76
N GLY A 193 -25.20 -12.93 24.53
CA GLY A 193 -24.28 -11.80 24.73
C GLY A 193 -23.21 -11.64 23.63
N GLN A 194 -23.21 -12.46 22.57
CA GLN A 194 -22.21 -12.40 21.51
C GLN A 194 -22.35 -11.10 20.72
N ILE A 195 -21.26 -10.33 20.60
CA ILE A 195 -21.23 -9.08 19.84
C ILE A 195 -20.91 -9.37 18.38
N GLY A 196 -21.63 -8.71 17.46
CA GLY A 196 -21.41 -8.84 16.02
C GLY A 196 -20.43 -7.82 15.45
N VAL A 197 -19.68 -8.23 14.43
CA VAL A 197 -18.78 -7.34 13.66
C VAL A 197 -19.51 -6.77 12.46
N ASN A 198 -19.41 -5.45 12.27
CA ASN A 198 -20.07 -4.73 11.18
C ASN A 198 -19.29 -4.86 9.85
N PHE A 199 -20.03 -5.02 8.77
CA PHE A 199 -19.52 -4.94 7.40
C PHE A 199 -20.43 -4.04 6.57
N LEU A 200 -19.85 -3.01 5.95
CA LEU A 200 -20.54 -2.18 4.97
C LEU A 200 -20.73 -2.99 3.68
N ASN A 201 -21.99 -3.31 3.34
CA ASN A 201 -22.35 -3.98 2.11
C ASN A 201 -23.13 -3.02 1.21
N HIS A 202 -22.56 -2.65 0.06
CA HIS A 202 -23.32 -1.98 -0.99
C HIS A 202 -24.10 -3.02 -1.81
N ARG A 203 -25.42 -2.93 -1.81
CA ARG A 203 -26.29 -3.70 -2.71
C ARG A 203 -27.29 -2.76 -3.35
N ASP A 204 -27.41 -2.86 -4.67
CA ASP A 204 -28.45 -2.20 -5.45
C ASP A 204 -28.58 -0.69 -5.10
N GLU A 205 -27.42 -0.04 -4.99
CA GLU A 205 -27.19 1.39 -4.68
C GLU A 205 -27.53 1.87 -3.25
N GLU A 206 -28.10 1.01 -2.39
CA GLU A 206 -28.24 1.28 -0.95
C GLU A 206 -27.01 0.83 -0.14
N GLU A 207 -26.68 1.58 0.91
CA GLU A 207 -25.63 1.27 1.89
C GLU A 207 -26.25 0.53 3.09
N ILE A 208 -26.07 -0.79 3.14
CA ILE A 208 -26.71 -1.68 4.11
C ILE A 208 -25.64 -2.21 5.08
N VAL A 209 -25.84 -1.99 6.39
CA VAL A 209 -24.90 -2.47 7.41
C VAL A 209 -25.20 -3.94 7.77
N GLU A 210 -24.34 -4.86 7.34
CA GLU A 210 -24.42 -6.28 7.66
C GLU A 210 -23.63 -6.58 8.95
N ILE A 211 -24.34 -6.87 10.04
CA ILE A 211 -23.77 -7.24 11.33
C ILE A 211 -23.62 -8.75 11.39
N ARG A 212 -22.40 -9.26 11.60
CA ARG A 212 -22.10 -10.69 11.61
C ARG A 212 -21.88 -11.22 13.01
N ILE A 213 -22.79 -12.04 13.52
CA ILE A 213 -22.68 -12.72 14.83
C ILE A 213 -21.95 -14.06 14.64
N ALA A 214 -20.91 -14.33 15.41
CA ALA A 214 -20.20 -15.61 15.38
C ALA A 214 -20.67 -16.52 16.53
N ARG A 215 -21.24 -17.69 16.20
CA ARG A 215 -21.74 -18.67 17.20
C ARG A 215 -20.62 -19.33 17.99
N GLU A 216 -19.51 -19.62 17.32
CA GLU A 216 -18.29 -20.13 17.95
C GLU A 216 -17.64 -18.99 18.74
N THR A 217 -17.32 -19.23 20.00
CA THR A 217 -16.68 -18.25 20.89
C THR A 217 -15.39 -18.77 21.50
N SER A 218 -14.56 -17.84 21.97
CA SER A 218 -13.22 -18.10 22.49
C SER A 218 -12.82 -17.14 23.60
N THR A 219 -11.73 -17.47 24.27
CA THR A 219 -11.18 -16.70 25.39
C THR A 219 -10.02 -15.81 24.96
N LEU A 220 -9.92 -14.62 25.55
CA LEU A 220 -8.73 -13.80 25.50
C LEU A 220 -8.41 -13.33 26.92
N SER A 221 -7.32 -13.83 27.47
CA SER A 221 -6.76 -13.36 28.75
C SER A 221 -5.45 -12.63 28.54
N GLY A 222 -4.94 -12.00 29.58
CA GLY A 222 -3.61 -11.42 29.53
C GLY A 222 -3.24 -10.59 30.73
N LYS A 223 -2.10 -9.89 30.59
CA LYS A 223 -1.56 -8.94 31.56
C LYS A 223 -1.11 -7.66 30.85
N VAL A 224 -1.47 -6.50 31.38
CA VAL A 224 -0.91 -5.20 30.98
C VAL A 224 0.24 -4.86 31.93
N VAL A 225 1.37 -4.45 31.35
CA VAL A 225 2.60 -4.13 32.09
C VAL A 225 3.26 -2.85 31.54
N ASP A 226 4.15 -2.25 32.31
CA ASP A 226 5.02 -1.18 31.82
C ASP A 226 6.32 -1.70 31.18
N ASP A 227 7.16 -0.79 30.71
CA ASP A 227 8.49 -1.08 30.15
C ASP A 227 9.46 -1.78 31.12
N GLN A 228 9.16 -1.82 32.42
CA GLN A 228 9.91 -2.55 33.45
C GLN A 228 9.23 -3.88 33.83
N GLY A 229 8.17 -4.29 33.12
CA GLY A 229 7.41 -5.52 33.35
C GLY A 229 6.48 -5.48 34.58
N ARG A 230 6.37 -4.32 35.24
CA ARG A 230 5.53 -4.13 36.43
C ARG A 230 4.05 -4.09 36.01
N PRO A 231 3.13 -4.66 36.80
CA PRO A 231 1.70 -4.66 36.44
C PRO A 231 1.11 -3.25 36.38
N ILE A 232 0.26 -3.00 35.38
CA ILE A 232 -0.54 -1.77 35.29
C ILE A 232 -2.00 -2.12 35.61
N ALA A 233 -2.46 -1.69 36.78
CA ALA A 233 -3.86 -1.77 37.19
C ALA A 233 -4.69 -0.62 36.58
N GLY A 234 -6.02 -0.80 36.45
CA GLY A 234 -6.93 0.24 35.98
C GLY A 234 -6.90 0.52 34.47
N ALA A 235 -6.09 -0.20 33.68
CA ALA A 235 -6.07 -0.07 32.23
C ALA A 235 -7.34 -0.70 31.63
N THR A 236 -8.01 0.03 30.75
CA THR A 236 -9.22 -0.44 30.08
C THR A 236 -8.86 -1.14 28.77
N VAL A 237 -9.09 -2.45 28.71
CA VAL A 237 -8.93 -3.29 27.52
C VAL A 237 -10.27 -3.42 26.80
N THR A 238 -10.29 -3.31 25.47
CA THR A 238 -11.46 -3.57 24.62
C THR A 238 -11.11 -4.57 23.50
N PRO A 239 -11.95 -5.58 23.21
CA PRO A 239 -11.77 -6.55 22.14
C PRO A 239 -12.43 -6.11 20.81
N CYS A 240 -12.91 -4.86 20.72
CA CYS A 240 -13.50 -4.27 19.51
C CYS A 240 -13.00 -2.83 19.33
N PHE A 241 -11.77 -2.67 18.83
CA PHE A 241 -11.15 -1.37 18.62
C PHE A 241 -11.65 -0.65 17.36
N VAL A 242 -12.85 -0.05 17.47
CA VAL A 242 -13.52 0.81 16.46
C VAL A 242 -13.64 2.27 16.94
N TYR A 243 -13.24 2.54 18.19
CA TYR A 243 -13.46 3.79 18.91
C TYR A 243 -12.25 4.17 19.77
N VAL A 244 -12.03 5.47 19.97
CA VAL A 244 -11.01 6.02 20.90
C VAL A 244 -11.39 5.78 22.37
N HIS A 245 -12.67 5.55 22.64
CA HIS A 245 -13.23 5.30 23.97
C HIS A 245 -14.16 4.07 23.95
N PRO A 246 -14.28 3.31 25.05
CA PRO A 246 -15.20 2.18 25.12
C PRO A 246 -16.65 2.65 24.96
N ALA A 247 -17.42 1.95 24.12
CA ALA A 247 -18.84 2.19 23.95
C ALA A 247 -19.65 1.57 25.12
N PRO A 248 -20.67 2.26 25.67
CA PRO A 248 -21.51 1.71 26.74
C PRO A 248 -22.11 0.34 26.37
N ALA A 249 -22.02 -0.61 27.31
CA ALA A 249 -22.50 -1.99 27.17
C ALA A 249 -21.89 -2.82 26.02
N VAL A 250 -20.76 -2.38 25.44
CA VAL A 250 -19.81 -3.25 24.71
C VAL A 250 -18.81 -3.81 25.73
N PHE A 251 -18.32 -5.05 25.54
CA PHE A 251 -17.36 -5.66 26.46
C PHE A 251 -16.08 -4.82 26.58
N SER A 252 -15.72 -4.48 27.82
CA SER A 252 -14.39 -4.03 28.20
C SER A 252 -13.99 -4.69 29.52
N ALA A 253 -12.70 -4.88 29.73
CA ALA A 253 -12.13 -5.35 30.98
C ALA A 253 -11.24 -4.24 31.56
N ILE A 254 -11.30 -4.04 32.87
CA ILE A 254 -10.38 -3.15 33.60
C ILE A 254 -9.36 -4.05 34.29
N THR A 255 -8.07 -3.73 34.19
CA THR A 255 -7.03 -4.57 34.78
C THR A 255 -7.01 -4.53 36.31
N ASP A 256 -6.80 -5.69 36.93
CA ASP A 256 -6.67 -5.85 38.38
C ASP A 256 -5.30 -5.35 38.91
N ALA A 257 -5.04 -5.54 40.21
CA ALA A 257 -3.78 -5.11 40.86
C ALA A 257 -2.55 -5.83 40.28
N GLU A 258 -2.73 -7.08 39.82
CA GLU A 258 -1.75 -7.89 39.12
C GLU A 258 -1.65 -7.55 37.61
N GLY A 259 -2.42 -6.56 37.14
CA GLY A 259 -2.47 -6.08 35.77
C GLY A 259 -3.25 -6.99 34.81
N ARG A 260 -3.99 -7.99 35.31
CA ARG A 260 -4.63 -9.02 34.50
C ARG A 260 -5.98 -8.60 33.95
N PHE A 261 -6.37 -9.19 32.82
CA PHE A 261 -7.70 -9.07 32.22
C PHE A 261 -8.14 -10.39 31.57
N GLN A 262 -9.44 -10.56 31.36
CA GLN A 262 -10.02 -11.75 30.74
C GLN A 262 -11.34 -11.43 30.02
N PHE A 263 -11.56 -12.09 28.88
CA PHE A 263 -12.82 -12.14 28.14
C PHE A 263 -13.12 -13.60 27.78
N ASP A 264 -14.31 -14.11 28.12
CA ASP A 264 -14.63 -15.54 27.95
C ASP A 264 -15.56 -15.86 26.77
N ASN A 265 -16.10 -14.84 26.09
CA ASN A 265 -17.19 -14.99 25.11
C ASN A 265 -16.94 -14.18 23.82
N LEU A 266 -15.70 -14.16 23.32
CA LEU A 266 -15.35 -13.43 22.09
C LEU A 266 -15.67 -14.26 20.85
N GLY A 267 -16.38 -13.67 19.89
CA GLY A 267 -16.79 -14.35 18.66
C GLY A 267 -15.62 -14.73 17.75
N ILE A 268 -15.55 -16.01 17.34
CA ILE A 268 -14.57 -16.51 16.37
C ILE A 268 -15.05 -16.18 14.96
N HIS A 269 -14.62 -15.04 14.43
CA HIS A 269 -14.87 -14.67 13.04
C HIS A 269 -13.92 -15.43 12.10
N LYS A 270 -14.44 -15.86 10.96
CA LYS A 270 -13.69 -16.59 9.92
C LYS A 270 -13.82 -15.88 8.58
N TRP A 271 -12.75 -15.90 7.80
CA TRP A 271 -12.70 -15.39 6.44
C TRP A 271 -13.39 -16.34 5.45
N SER A 272 -13.56 -15.91 4.20
CA SER A 272 -14.18 -16.71 3.13
C SER A 272 -13.42 -18.00 2.78
N ASN A 273 -12.13 -18.09 3.12
CA ASN A 273 -11.31 -19.29 3.00
C ASN A 273 -11.37 -20.20 4.27
N GLY A 274 -12.15 -19.82 5.30
CA GLY A 274 -12.30 -20.56 6.55
C GLY A 274 -11.25 -20.26 7.63
N VAL A 275 -10.21 -19.47 7.33
CA VAL A 275 -9.18 -19.07 8.31
C VAL A 275 -9.79 -18.16 9.38
N VAL A 276 -9.38 -18.34 10.64
CA VAL A 276 -9.81 -17.50 11.77
C VAL A 276 -9.20 -16.10 11.63
N ALA A 277 -10.06 -15.08 11.65
CA ALA A 277 -9.64 -13.68 11.69
C ALA A 277 -9.05 -13.36 13.07
N PRO A 278 -7.91 -12.65 13.16
CA PRO A 278 -7.39 -12.21 14.45
C PRO A 278 -8.33 -11.17 15.10
N THR A 279 -8.54 -11.29 16.40
CA THR A 279 -9.28 -10.34 17.22
C THR A 279 -8.44 -9.06 17.39
N ARG A 280 -9.02 -7.92 17.01
CA ARG A 280 -8.41 -6.59 17.23
C ARG A 280 -8.77 -6.05 18.61
N PHE A 281 -7.76 -5.84 19.45
CA PHE A 281 -7.92 -5.25 20.77
C PHE A 281 -7.28 -3.87 20.86
N GLY A 282 -7.59 -3.14 21.93
CA GLY A 282 -6.80 -1.99 22.38
C GLY A 282 -6.87 -1.76 23.87
N VAL A 283 -5.91 -0.99 24.38
CA VAL A 283 -5.67 -0.72 25.80
C VAL A 283 -5.53 0.79 26.00
N LEU A 284 -6.30 1.31 26.96
CA LEU A 284 -6.41 2.73 27.28
C LEU A 284 -6.09 2.93 28.77
N HIS A 285 -5.25 3.92 29.11
CA HIS A 285 -4.95 4.30 30.50
C HIS A 285 -4.65 5.82 30.56
N PRO A 286 -5.08 6.56 31.61
CA PRO A 286 -4.89 8.02 31.68
C PRO A 286 -3.42 8.48 31.73
N ASP A 287 -2.51 7.64 32.22
CA ASP A 287 -1.09 7.97 32.40
C ASP A 287 -0.12 7.25 31.43
N TYR A 288 -0.63 6.48 30.47
CA TYR A 288 0.20 5.80 29.46
C TYR A 288 -0.35 6.05 28.04
N PRO A 289 0.49 5.97 26.99
CA PRO A 289 0.03 6.02 25.61
C PRO A 289 -0.98 4.92 25.29
N SER A 290 -1.99 5.25 24.48
CA SER A 290 -2.98 4.27 24.02
C SER A 290 -2.38 3.33 22.96
N ILE A 291 -2.67 2.03 23.07
CA ILE A 291 -2.16 0.99 22.16
C ILE A 291 -3.32 0.17 21.57
N SER A 292 -3.17 -0.29 20.32
CA SER A 292 -4.03 -1.30 19.71
C SER A 292 -3.20 -2.41 19.07
N GLY A 293 -3.75 -3.62 19.02
CA GLY A 293 -3.07 -4.80 18.50
C GLY A 293 -4.05 -5.83 17.94
N ASN A 294 -3.52 -6.90 17.35
CA ASN A 294 -4.28 -8.02 16.80
C ASN A 294 -3.72 -9.33 17.36
N THR A 295 -4.59 -10.26 17.75
CA THR A 295 -4.20 -11.60 18.23
C THR A 295 -5.13 -12.68 17.69
N PRO A 296 -4.66 -13.89 17.36
CA PRO A 296 -5.54 -15.05 17.29
C PRO A 296 -6.20 -15.29 18.66
N VAL A 297 -7.30 -16.04 18.68
CA VAL A 297 -7.94 -16.54 19.90
C VAL A 297 -8.21 -18.05 19.78
N PRO A 298 -8.07 -18.85 20.86
CA PRO A 298 -7.79 -18.43 22.23
C PRO A 298 -6.32 -18.01 22.44
N ALA A 299 -6.09 -17.05 23.34
CA ALA A 299 -4.74 -16.59 23.69
C ALA A 299 -4.66 -16.03 25.13
N GLU A 300 -3.49 -16.16 25.75
CA GLU A 300 -3.04 -15.35 26.89
C GLU A 300 -1.93 -14.43 26.38
N ILE A 301 -2.08 -13.11 26.53
CA ILE A 301 -1.13 -12.12 25.98
C ILE A 301 -0.52 -11.19 27.05
N VAL A 302 0.68 -10.70 26.81
CA VAL A 302 1.27 -9.60 27.59
C VAL A 302 1.28 -8.34 26.73
N VAL A 303 0.72 -7.25 27.25
CA VAL A 303 0.67 -5.95 26.57
C VAL A 303 1.51 -4.95 27.34
N THR A 304 2.63 -4.54 26.76
CA THR A 304 3.50 -3.50 27.32
C THR A 304 3.01 -2.11 26.92
N LEU A 305 2.70 -1.26 27.89
CA LEU A 305 2.51 0.18 27.69
C LEU A 305 3.84 0.89 27.97
N PRO A 306 4.46 1.58 27.00
CA PRO A 306 5.72 2.29 27.21
C PRO A 306 5.48 3.57 28.03
N THR A 307 6.47 4.02 28.81
CA THR A 307 6.41 5.32 29.47
C THR A 307 6.25 6.44 28.43
N GLY A 308 5.15 7.18 28.49
CA GLY A 308 4.85 8.25 27.53
C GLY A 308 5.47 9.61 27.89
N CYS A 309 5.41 10.55 26.95
CA CYS A 309 5.57 11.98 27.21
C CYS A 309 4.21 12.53 27.67
N VAL A 310 4.18 13.27 28.79
CA VAL A 310 2.98 13.97 29.26
C VAL A 310 2.99 15.39 28.70
N VAL A 311 1.96 15.72 27.92
CA VAL A 311 1.82 17.00 27.23
C VAL A 311 0.68 17.79 27.88
N THR A 312 0.94 19.02 28.29
CA THR A 312 -0.06 19.96 28.82
C THR A 312 0.02 21.31 28.11
N GLY A 313 -1.02 22.13 28.23
CA GLY A 313 -1.05 23.48 27.69
C GLY A 313 -2.43 24.11 27.79
N ALA A 314 -2.57 25.30 27.21
CA ALA A 314 -3.80 26.10 27.24
C ALA A 314 -4.23 26.54 25.84
N VAL A 315 -5.54 26.70 25.63
CA VAL A 315 -6.14 27.25 24.42
C VAL A 315 -7.01 28.45 24.78
N LYS A 316 -6.85 29.54 24.03
CA LYS A 316 -7.61 30.79 24.18
C LYS A 316 -8.28 31.19 22.86
N ASP A 317 -9.51 31.67 22.93
CA ASP A 317 -10.18 32.34 21.81
C ASP A 317 -9.81 33.83 21.79
N ALA A 318 -9.23 34.31 20.70
CA ALA A 318 -8.75 35.69 20.57
C ALA A 318 -9.87 36.72 20.38
N THR A 319 -10.98 36.32 19.76
CA THR A 319 -12.14 37.20 19.47
C THR A 319 -12.91 37.57 20.74
N THR A 320 -13.07 36.61 21.65
CA THR A 320 -13.77 36.75 22.94
C THR A 320 -12.83 37.08 24.09
N GLY A 321 -11.54 36.75 23.97
CA GLY A 321 -10.56 36.87 25.04
C GLY A 321 -10.67 35.77 26.13
N MET A 322 -11.59 34.82 25.97
CA MET A 322 -11.89 33.77 26.96
C MET A 322 -11.07 32.49 26.71
N PRO A 323 -10.90 31.62 27.71
CA PRO A 323 -10.40 30.26 27.48
C PRO A 323 -11.34 29.49 26.55
N ALA A 324 -10.78 28.75 25.61
CA ALA A 324 -11.57 27.99 24.65
C ALA A 324 -11.91 26.62 25.25
N VAL A 325 -13.15 26.44 25.71
CA VAL A 325 -13.66 25.19 26.31
C VAL A 325 -14.12 24.23 25.22
N GLY A 326 -13.75 22.95 25.33
CA GLY A 326 -14.13 21.93 24.33
C GLY A 326 -13.46 22.09 22.96
N ALA A 327 -12.37 22.85 22.86
CA ALA A 327 -11.50 22.85 21.68
C ALA A 327 -10.76 21.50 21.60
N GLU A 328 -10.60 20.96 20.39
CA GLU A 328 -9.91 19.68 20.17
C GLU A 328 -8.45 19.93 19.80
N LEU A 329 -7.54 19.42 20.63
CA LEU A 329 -6.13 19.26 20.32
C LEU A 329 -5.92 17.89 19.66
N THR A 330 -5.31 17.86 18.47
CA THR A 330 -4.78 16.64 17.85
C THR A 330 -3.26 16.70 17.79
N ALA A 331 -2.57 15.75 18.43
CA ALA A 331 -1.16 15.47 18.21
C ALA A 331 -1.00 14.45 17.08
N ARG A 332 -0.17 14.73 16.08
CA ARG A 332 0.13 13.83 14.94
C ARG A 332 1.64 13.56 14.86
N GLN A 333 2.02 12.30 15.01
CA GLN A 333 3.40 11.83 14.91
C GLN A 333 3.93 12.03 13.47
N VAL A 334 5.05 12.73 13.31
CA VAL A 334 5.52 13.26 11.99
C VAL A 334 5.88 12.16 10.98
N ASP A 335 6.50 11.08 11.44
CA ASP A 335 7.02 10.00 10.57
C ASP A 335 6.04 8.82 10.40
N GLU A 336 5.11 8.60 11.34
CA GLU A 336 4.09 7.54 11.26
C GLU A 336 2.69 8.03 10.81
N GLY A 337 2.36 9.31 11.01
CA GLY A 337 1.01 9.84 10.84
C GLY A 337 0.02 9.43 11.94
N ARG A 338 0.45 8.67 12.96
CA ARG A 338 -0.33 8.25 14.12
C ARG A 338 -0.86 9.47 14.88
N THR A 339 -2.15 9.50 15.21
CA THR A 339 -2.78 10.60 15.96
C THR A 339 -3.10 10.23 17.41
N SER A 340 -3.23 11.24 18.26
CA SER A 340 -3.78 11.15 19.62
C SER A 340 -4.37 12.50 19.98
N SER A 341 -5.59 12.52 20.53
CA SER A 341 -6.38 13.76 20.69
C SER A 341 -6.85 13.96 22.13
N ALA A 342 -7.03 15.23 22.53
CA ALA A 342 -7.59 15.64 23.81
C ALA A 342 -8.49 16.87 23.64
N THR A 343 -9.47 17.03 24.52
CA THR A 343 -10.30 18.25 24.60
C THR A 343 -9.86 19.15 25.75
N THR A 344 -10.13 20.45 25.62
CA THR A 344 -9.89 21.42 26.68
C THR A 344 -10.99 21.45 27.74
N ASP A 345 -10.57 21.65 29.00
CA ASP A 345 -11.44 21.79 30.16
C ASP A 345 -12.16 23.16 30.21
N GLN A 346 -12.92 23.40 31.29
CA GLN A 346 -13.63 24.66 31.54
C GLN A 346 -12.71 25.89 31.67
N ASN A 347 -11.41 25.68 31.86
CA ASN A 347 -10.37 26.70 31.97
C ASN A 347 -9.52 26.80 30.69
N GLY A 348 -9.86 26.08 29.63
CA GLY A 348 -9.12 26.03 28.36
C GLY A 348 -7.86 25.16 28.41
N HIS A 349 -7.60 24.39 29.46
CA HIS A 349 -6.42 23.53 29.59
C HIS A 349 -6.65 22.14 29.03
N PHE A 350 -5.61 21.53 28.47
CA PHE A 350 -5.61 20.13 28.05
C PHE A 350 -4.49 19.33 28.73
N ARG A 351 -4.65 18.00 28.73
CA ARG A 351 -3.60 17.03 29.05
C ARG A 351 -3.70 15.83 28.12
N LEU A 352 -2.57 15.40 27.57
CA LEU A 352 -2.45 14.21 26.72
C LEU A 352 -1.21 13.40 27.13
N VAL A 353 -1.22 12.08 26.88
CA VAL A 353 -0.02 11.24 27.04
C VAL A 353 0.23 10.51 25.72
N ILE A 354 1.42 10.72 25.14
CA ILE A 354 1.80 10.22 23.80
C ILE A 354 3.09 9.39 23.85
N PRO A 355 3.33 8.48 22.89
CA PRO A 355 4.62 7.80 22.74
C PRO A 355 5.78 8.78 22.52
N GLU A 356 7.01 8.34 22.77
CA GLU A 356 8.20 9.11 22.35
C GLU A 356 8.21 9.36 20.83
N GLY A 357 8.53 10.58 20.40
CA GLY A 357 8.66 10.93 18.98
C GLY A 357 8.59 12.43 18.70
N HIS A 358 8.53 12.77 17.41
CA HIS A 358 8.29 14.12 16.91
C HIS A 358 6.82 14.28 16.51
N TYR A 359 6.20 15.39 16.92
CA TYR A 359 4.77 15.64 16.76
C TYR A 359 4.46 17.03 16.21
N ASP A 360 3.48 17.09 15.32
CA ASP A 360 2.72 18.31 15.04
C ASP A 360 1.49 18.36 15.94
N PHE A 361 1.13 19.54 16.45
CA PHE A 361 -0.04 19.76 17.30
C PHE A 361 -1.00 20.78 16.65
N PHE A 362 -2.21 20.34 16.36
CA PHE A 362 -3.30 21.16 15.81
C PHE A 362 -4.33 21.44 16.88
N VAL A 363 -4.92 22.64 16.86
CA VAL A 363 -6.10 22.95 17.68
C VAL A 363 -7.23 23.44 16.79
N GLU A 364 -8.36 22.73 16.86
CA GLU A 364 -9.59 23.03 16.14
C GLU A 364 -10.68 23.49 17.13
N ALA A 365 -11.45 24.51 16.75
CA ALA A 365 -12.71 24.85 17.42
C ALA A 365 -13.75 25.37 16.41
N HIS A 366 -15.03 25.32 16.78
CA HIS A 366 -16.12 25.68 15.86
C HIS A 366 -15.98 27.13 15.36
N GLN A 367 -15.97 27.32 14.04
CA GLN A 367 -15.76 28.63 13.37
C GLN A 367 -14.46 29.36 13.75
N ARG A 368 -13.41 28.61 14.12
CA ARG A 368 -12.07 29.11 14.40
C ARG A 368 -11.00 28.31 13.69
N VAL A 369 -9.80 28.87 13.63
CA VAL A 369 -8.55 28.19 13.27
C VAL A 369 -7.45 28.61 14.25
N CYS A 370 -6.51 27.71 14.54
CA CYS A 370 -5.25 28.05 15.20
C CYS A 370 -4.10 27.93 14.18
N ILE A 371 -2.91 28.43 14.51
CA ILE A 371 -1.66 28.00 13.86
C ILE A 371 -1.13 26.80 14.66
N ALA A 372 -0.58 25.81 13.95
CA ALA A 372 -0.02 24.59 14.53
C ALA A 372 1.36 24.83 15.18
N GLU A 373 1.64 24.10 16.26
CA GLU A 373 3.02 23.89 16.75
C GLU A 373 3.58 22.65 16.01
N THR A 374 4.77 22.73 15.44
CA THR A 374 5.26 21.71 14.48
C THR A 374 6.61 21.10 14.86
N ASP A 375 6.85 19.86 14.46
CA ASP A 375 8.12 19.14 14.66
C ASP A 375 8.62 19.10 16.13
N ARG A 376 7.69 18.98 17.08
CA ARG A 376 7.99 19.03 18.51
C ARG A 376 8.48 17.68 19.03
N GLU A 377 9.75 17.63 19.44
CA GLU A 377 10.33 16.49 20.18
C GLU A 377 9.62 16.30 21.53
N CYS A 378 9.18 15.07 21.78
CA CYS A 378 8.47 14.63 22.98
C CYS A 378 9.11 13.32 23.50
N LEU A 379 9.80 13.35 24.63
CA LEU A 379 10.57 12.20 25.15
C LEU A 379 9.82 11.37 26.19
N ALA A 380 10.12 10.06 26.24
CA ALA A 380 9.56 9.16 27.25
C ALA A 380 9.85 9.65 28.68
N GLY A 381 8.81 9.69 29.53
CA GLY A 381 8.90 10.14 30.92
C GLY A 381 9.01 11.67 31.10
N GLN A 382 9.16 12.43 30.02
CA GLN A 382 9.18 13.89 30.05
C GLN A 382 7.77 14.44 30.35
N LYS A 383 7.72 15.61 31.00
CA LYS A 383 6.54 16.46 31.04
C LYS A 383 6.85 17.73 30.25
N ILE A 384 6.01 18.08 29.28
CA ILE A 384 6.15 19.29 28.48
C ILE A 384 4.91 20.15 28.58
N GLU A 385 5.12 21.45 28.71
CA GLU A 385 4.09 22.46 28.56
C GLU A 385 4.26 23.12 27.19
N LEU A 386 3.21 23.07 26.36
CA LEU A 386 3.19 23.70 25.04
C LEU A 386 2.83 25.18 25.14
N PRO A 387 3.22 26.03 24.16
CA PRO A 387 2.76 27.41 24.07
C PRO A 387 1.23 27.53 24.12
N GLN A 388 0.71 28.67 24.58
CA GLN A 388 -0.74 28.92 24.55
C GLN A 388 -1.24 29.02 23.10
N PHE A 389 -2.03 28.04 22.68
CA PHE A 389 -2.68 28.04 21.38
C PHE A 389 -3.74 29.15 21.34
N THR A 390 -3.74 29.91 20.26
CA THR A 390 -4.61 31.09 20.09
C THR A 390 -5.52 30.88 18.88
N LEU A 391 -6.79 30.58 19.17
CA LEU A 391 -7.84 30.42 18.17
C LEU A 391 -8.27 31.79 17.65
N ILE A 392 -8.18 31.98 16.34
CA ILE A 392 -8.54 33.19 15.62
C ILE A 392 -9.66 32.90 14.61
N GLU A 393 -10.27 33.95 14.07
CA GLU A 393 -11.23 33.79 12.96
C GLU A 393 -10.55 33.35 11.66
N GLY A 394 -9.26 33.71 11.48
CA GLY A 394 -8.52 33.46 10.26
C GLY A 394 -9.01 34.31 9.09
N GLY A 395 -8.92 33.75 7.88
CA GLY A 395 -9.59 34.23 6.68
C GLY A 395 -10.25 33.06 5.94
N PHE A 396 -10.63 33.28 4.69
CA PHE A 396 -11.31 32.27 3.86
C PHE A 396 -10.67 32.09 2.49
N ILE A 397 -10.82 30.88 1.93
CA ILE A 397 -10.67 30.59 0.50
C ILE A 397 -12.05 30.20 -0.02
N SER A 398 -12.54 30.88 -1.06
CA SER A 398 -13.87 30.66 -1.63
C SER A 398 -13.83 30.60 -3.15
N GLY A 399 -14.74 29.86 -3.78
CA GLY A 399 -14.77 29.73 -5.23
C GLY A 399 -15.64 28.55 -5.68
N GLN A 400 -15.44 28.12 -6.93
CA GLN A 400 -16.11 26.96 -7.50
C GLN A 400 -15.14 25.83 -7.86
N VAL A 401 -15.62 24.60 -7.79
CA VAL A 401 -15.02 23.47 -8.51
C VAL A 401 -15.53 23.50 -9.94
N VAL A 402 -14.63 23.51 -10.92
CA VAL A 402 -14.94 23.70 -12.35
C VAL A 402 -14.33 22.58 -13.19
N ASN A 403 -15.13 22.05 -14.11
CA ASN A 403 -14.71 21.13 -15.15
C ASN A 403 -13.79 21.84 -16.15
N SER A 404 -12.53 21.41 -16.26
CA SER A 404 -11.51 22.01 -17.12
C SER A 404 -11.81 21.89 -18.62
N VAL A 405 -12.67 20.95 -19.02
CA VAL A 405 -13.01 20.66 -20.42
C VAL A 405 -14.28 21.40 -20.85
N THR A 406 -15.30 21.49 -19.98
CA THR A 406 -16.61 22.10 -20.31
C THR A 406 -16.80 23.51 -19.74
N GLY A 407 -15.92 23.95 -18.84
CA GLY A 407 -16.03 25.21 -18.11
C GLY A 407 -17.19 25.27 -17.11
N GLN A 408 -17.93 24.18 -16.91
CA GLN A 408 -19.10 24.15 -16.02
C GLN A 408 -18.72 23.85 -14.57
N PRO A 409 -19.44 24.41 -13.58
CA PRO A 409 -19.30 24.00 -12.18
C PRO A 409 -19.62 22.52 -11.97
N MET A 410 -19.01 21.90 -10.95
CA MET A 410 -19.28 20.52 -10.54
C MET A 410 -19.51 20.44 -9.03
N SER A 411 -20.60 19.78 -8.62
CA SER A 411 -20.92 19.47 -7.22
C SER A 411 -20.63 18.01 -6.85
N LEU A 412 -20.72 17.08 -7.81
CA LEU A 412 -20.59 15.64 -7.62
C LEU A 412 -19.34 15.06 -8.32
N ASN A 413 -18.73 14.04 -7.69
CA ASN A 413 -17.60 13.28 -8.24
C ASN A 413 -18.06 12.19 -9.24
N GLU A 414 -17.13 11.37 -9.74
CA GLU A 414 -17.40 10.28 -10.69
C GLU A 414 -18.30 9.16 -10.11
N GLN A 415 -18.53 9.16 -8.80
CA GLN A 415 -19.39 8.22 -8.07
C GLN A 415 -20.76 8.82 -7.71
N GLY A 416 -21.07 10.05 -8.15
CA GLY A 416 -22.30 10.76 -7.80
C GLY A 416 -22.35 11.26 -6.34
N LYS A 417 -21.23 11.26 -5.61
CA LYS A 417 -21.13 11.78 -4.24
C LYS A 417 -20.66 13.24 -4.24
N PRO A 418 -21.11 14.09 -3.28
CA PRO A 418 -20.63 15.47 -3.17
C PRO A 418 -19.11 15.55 -3.09
N ILE A 419 -18.52 16.48 -3.84
CA ILE A 419 -17.07 16.68 -3.86
C ILE A 419 -16.63 17.25 -2.50
N ALA A 420 -15.54 16.72 -1.96
CA ALA A 420 -14.94 17.11 -0.70
C ALA A 420 -13.55 17.72 -0.91
N LEU A 421 -13.29 18.82 -0.20
CA LEU A 421 -12.04 19.55 -0.20
C LEU A 421 -11.37 19.54 1.17
N GLY A 422 -10.05 19.54 1.15
CA GLY A 422 -9.18 19.69 2.33
C GLY A 422 -8.19 20.83 2.13
N LEU A 423 -7.47 21.18 3.19
CA LEU A 423 -6.48 22.25 3.20
C LEU A 423 -5.20 21.80 3.88
N PHE A 424 -4.04 22.12 3.29
CA PHE A 424 -2.78 22.22 4.04
C PHE A 424 -2.41 23.69 4.20
N GLY A 425 -1.73 24.04 5.28
CA GLY A 425 -1.37 25.43 5.60
C GLY A 425 -0.99 25.59 7.07
N PRO A 426 -0.92 26.81 7.62
CA PRO A 426 -0.43 27.03 8.98
C PRO A 426 -1.26 26.35 10.08
N SER A 427 -2.55 26.10 9.84
CA SER A 427 -3.43 25.34 10.76
C SER A 427 -3.31 23.83 10.67
N TYR A 428 -2.87 23.34 9.51
CA TYR A 428 -2.82 21.91 9.18
C TYR A 428 -1.64 21.66 8.24
N PRO A 429 -0.39 21.71 8.72
CA PRO A 429 0.78 21.41 7.92
C PRO A 429 0.70 19.99 7.35
N ALA A 430 1.32 19.75 6.19
CA ALA A 430 1.43 18.41 5.64
C ALA A 430 2.57 17.65 6.33
N GLY A 431 2.23 16.57 7.02
CA GLY A 431 3.21 15.66 7.63
C GLY A 431 3.93 14.82 6.57
N SER A 432 4.97 14.07 6.98
CA SER A 432 5.68 13.17 6.06
C SER A 432 4.81 11.98 5.61
N VAL A 433 3.81 11.63 6.43
CA VAL A 433 2.65 10.80 6.08
C VAL A 433 1.46 11.72 5.86
N ILE A 434 0.86 11.63 4.68
CA ILE A 434 -0.23 12.52 4.24
C ILE A 434 -1.58 11.87 4.57
N SER A 435 -2.26 12.43 5.57
CA SER A 435 -3.64 12.09 5.95
C SER A 435 -4.59 13.20 5.46
N PRO A 436 -5.42 12.97 4.42
CA PRO A 436 -6.34 13.98 3.92
C PRO A 436 -7.47 14.30 4.91
N ALA A 437 -7.70 15.59 5.17
CA ALA A 437 -8.80 16.07 6.02
C ALA A 437 -9.99 16.54 5.18
N TRP A 438 -11.21 16.21 5.61
CA TRP A 438 -12.46 16.68 5.00
C TRP A 438 -12.84 18.02 5.65
N MET A 439 -12.56 19.15 4.99
CA MET A 439 -12.72 20.49 5.57
C MET A 439 -13.83 21.33 4.93
N ALA A 440 -14.28 20.98 3.73
CA ALA A 440 -15.51 21.53 3.13
C ALA A 440 -16.12 20.54 2.14
N ILE A 441 -17.45 20.49 2.09
CA ILE A 441 -18.21 19.91 0.97
C ILE A 441 -18.56 21.01 -0.04
N VAL A 442 -18.62 20.64 -1.30
CA VAL A 442 -19.02 21.51 -2.42
C VAL A 442 -20.55 21.50 -2.55
N ASP A 443 -21.18 22.67 -2.64
CA ASP A 443 -22.63 22.81 -2.77
C ASP A 443 -23.16 22.44 -4.17
N ASP A 444 -24.50 22.35 -4.31
CA ASP A 444 -25.17 21.99 -5.56
C ASP A 444 -24.86 22.95 -6.74
N ALA A 445 -24.40 24.17 -6.46
CA ALA A 445 -23.96 25.15 -7.46
C ALA A 445 -22.45 25.06 -7.75
N GLY A 446 -21.78 24.01 -7.27
CA GLY A 446 -20.35 23.76 -7.42
C GLY A 446 -19.47 24.67 -6.57
N ARG A 447 -20.00 25.37 -5.57
CA ARG A 447 -19.27 26.35 -4.74
C ARG A 447 -18.73 25.71 -3.46
N PHE A 448 -17.61 26.24 -2.95
CA PHE A 448 -17.05 25.84 -1.67
C PHE A 448 -16.57 27.05 -0.87
N THR A 449 -16.32 26.88 0.43
CA THR A 449 -15.56 27.83 1.24
C THR A 449 -14.79 27.09 2.33
N LEU A 450 -13.49 27.35 2.42
CA LEU A 450 -12.57 26.80 3.42
C LEU A 450 -12.13 27.94 4.35
N ARG A 451 -12.17 27.74 5.68
CA ARG A 451 -11.54 28.66 6.64
C ARG A 451 -10.04 28.34 6.75
N ALA A 452 -9.20 29.35 6.81
CA ALA A 452 -7.75 29.21 6.74
C ALA A 452 -7.04 30.17 7.71
N ALA A 453 -5.91 29.75 8.29
CA ALA A 453 -5.04 30.69 8.99
C ALA A 453 -4.32 31.62 7.99
N PRO A 454 -3.97 32.86 8.37
CA PRO A 454 -3.23 33.77 7.51
C PRO A 454 -1.88 33.19 7.07
N GLY A 455 -1.52 33.36 5.80
CA GLY A 455 -0.31 32.80 5.20
C GLY A 455 -0.58 31.95 3.97
N GLU A 456 0.38 31.08 3.64
CA GLU A 456 0.35 30.20 2.47
C GLU A 456 -0.48 28.94 2.73
N ASN A 457 -1.56 28.76 1.96
CA ASN A 457 -2.49 27.64 2.11
C ASN A 457 -2.66 26.89 0.78
N PHE A 458 -2.84 25.58 0.82
CA PHE A 458 -2.83 24.68 -0.32
C PHE A 458 -4.09 23.80 -0.31
N PRO A 459 -5.20 24.25 -0.96
CA PRO A 459 -6.41 23.45 -1.04
C PRO A 459 -6.19 22.19 -1.89
N TYR A 460 -6.94 21.12 -1.63
CA TYR A 460 -6.85 19.86 -2.38
C TYR A 460 -8.18 19.11 -2.43
N PHE A 461 -8.34 18.24 -3.43
CA PHE A 461 -9.45 17.30 -3.52
C PHE A 461 -9.23 16.09 -2.61
N VAL A 462 -10.30 15.61 -1.97
CA VAL A 462 -10.25 14.50 -1.00
C VAL A 462 -10.86 13.21 -1.55
N ASN A 463 -11.94 13.32 -2.35
CA ASN A 463 -12.76 12.18 -2.77
C ASN A 463 -13.02 12.10 -4.29
N CYS A 464 -12.27 12.83 -5.11
CA CYS A 464 -12.28 12.79 -6.58
C CYS A 464 -10.87 13.07 -7.11
N GLN A 465 -10.61 12.79 -8.39
CA GLN A 465 -9.38 13.24 -9.04
C GLN A 465 -9.51 14.73 -9.45
N GLY A 466 -8.39 15.43 -9.58
CA GLY A 466 -8.36 16.83 -10.00
C GLY A 466 -6.95 17.42 -9.99
N THR A 467 -6.81 18.71 -10.32
CA THR A 467 -5.47 19.32 -10.48
C THR A 467 -4.65 19.39 -9.19
N ARG A 468 -5.29 19.40 -8.01
CA ARG A 468 -4.63 19.45 -6.70
C ARG A 468 -4.99 18.25 -5.85
N MET A 469 -4.15 17.22 -5.90
CA MET A 469 -4.24 16.05 -5.02
C MET A 469 -3.37 16.24 -3.75
N PRO A 470 -3.68 15.56 -2.62
CA PRO A 470 -2.99 15.78 -1.34
C PRO A 470 -1.46 15.61 -1.42
N TRP A 471 -0.98 14.64 -2.20
CA TRP A 471 0.45 14.34 -2.38
C TRP A 471 1.21 15.29 -3.34
N GLU A 472 0.51 16.27 -3.93
CA GLU A 472 1.04 17.13 -4.99
C GLU A 472 0.63 18.61 -4.92
N THR A 473 -0.38 19.00 -4.14
CA THR A 473 -0.83 20.40 -4.05
C THR A 473 0.26 21.37 -3.59
N MET A 474 1.18 20.95 -2.72
CA MET A 474 2.33 21.76 -2.26
C MET A 474 3.45 21.94 -3.31
N ARG A 475 3.41 21.23 -4.44
CA ARG A 475 4.32 21.49 -5.57
C ARG A 475 3.78 22.57 -6.52
N GLN A 476 2.61 23.13 -6.20
CA GLN A 476 1.92 24.16 -6.96
C GLN A 476 1.88 25.44 -6.12
N PRO A 477 1.71 26.63 -6.72
CA PRO A 477 1.67 27.88 -5.97
C PRO A 477 0.63 27.88 -4.84
N PRO A 478 0.92 28.47 -3.67
CA PRO A 478 -0.05 28.59 -2.59
C PRO A 478 -1.18 29.56 -2.95
N VAL A 479 -2.32 29.38 -2.28
CA VAL A 479 -3.36 30.40 -2.12
C VAL A 479 -3.02 31.19 -0.86
N PHE A 480 -2.64 32.46 -1.02
CA PHE A 480 -2.32 33.33 0.12
C PHE A 480 -3.61 33.85 0.77
N VAL A 481 -3.68 33.80 2.10
CA VAL A 481 -4.84 34.27 2.89
C VAL A 481 -4.39 35.29 3.92
N ARG A 482 -5.22 36.31 4.17
CA ARG A 482 -5.01 37.33 5.21
C ARG A 482 -6.11 37.25 6.27
N ALA A 483 -5.83 37.76 7.47
CA ALA A 483 -6.82 37.78 8.55
C ALA A 483 -8.04 38.64 8.16
N GLY A 484 -9.25 38.07 8.30
CA GLY A 484 -10.52 38.71 7.93
C GLY A 484 -10.82 38.77 6.42
N GLU A 485 -9.90 38.38 5.54
CA GLU A 485 -10.08 38.46 4.08
C GLU A 485 -10.58 37.14 3.46
N THR A 486 -11.25 37.23 2.30
CA THR A 486 -11.67 36.07 1.50
C THR A 486 -10.95 36.05 0.15
N THR A 487 -9.96 35.15 0.02
CA THR A 487 -9.24 34.93 -1.23
C THR A 487 -10.10 34.09 -2.17
N HIS A 488 -10.32 34.57 -3.39
CA HIS A 488 -11.11 33.84 -4.38
C HIS A 488 -10.21 32.91 -5.21
N TYR A 489 -10.55 31.62 -5.27
CA TYR A 489 -9.78 30.60 -6.01
C TYR A 489 -10.69 29.48 -6.51
N ASN A 490 -10.68 29.21 -7.82
CA ASN A 490 -11.41 28.08 -8.39
C ASN A 490 -10.54 26.81 -8.41
N MET A 491 -11.13 25.69 -8.01
CA MET A 491 -10.53 24.36 -8.03
C MET A 491 -10.88 23.69 -9.37
N LEU A 492 -9.94 23.00 -10.00
CA LEU A 492 -10.13 22.46 -11.37
C LEU A 492 -10.11 20.93 -11.39
N ILE A 493 -11.12 20.33 -12.03
CA ILE A 493 -11.20 18.88 -12.28
C ILE A 493 -11.13 18.65 -13.79
N THR A 494 -10.31 17.72 -14.22
CA THR A 494 -10.39 17.09 -15.55
C THR A 494 -11.02 15.72 -15.36
N PRO A 495 -12.32 15.52 -15.63
CA PRO A 495 -12.98 14.25 -15.32
C PRO A 495 -12.45 13.09 -16.15
N GLU A 496 -12.49 11.88 -15.61
CA GLU A 496 -12.06 10.70 -16.37
C GLU A 496 -13.04 10.39 -17.53
N VAL A 497 -12.50 10.29 -18.74
CA VAL A 497 -13.21 9.81 -19.93
C VAL A 497 -13.57 8.34 -19.74
N GLN A 498 -14.81 7.94 -19.98
CA GLN A 498 -15.24 6.56 -19.73
C GLN A 498 -14.45 5.56 -20.60
N PRO A 499 -14.02 4.39 -20.08
CA PRO A 499 -13.24 3.39 -20.82
C PRO A 499 -13.80 3.00 -22.21
N GLN A 500 -15.13 2.96 -22.37
CA GLN A 500 -15.78 2.70 -23.66
C GLN A 500 -15.53 3.84 -24.66
N GLN A 501 -15.52 5.10 -24.19
CA GLN A 501 -15.19 6.28 -25.00
C GLN A 501 -13.69 6.33 -25.31
N LYS A 502 -12.81 5.97 -24.36
CA LYS A 502 -11.37 5.78 -24.62
C LYS A 502 -11.14 4.75 -25.74
N LEU A 503 -11.86 3.63 -25.70
CA LEU A 503 -11.81 2.58 -26.74
C LEU A 503 -12.35 3.05 -28.10
N GLU A 504 -13.41 3.85 -28.14
CA GLU A 504 -13.89 4.45 -29.39
C GLU A 504 -12.89 5.43 -30.01
N LEU A 505 -12.22 6.24 -29.18
CA LEU A 505 -11.15 7.14 -29.65
C LEU A 505 -9.93 6.35 -30.14
N ALA A 506 -9.56 5.27 -29.45
CA ALA A 506 -8.50 4.35 -29.89
C ALA A 506 -8.80 3.71 -31.25
N ARG A 507 -10.04 3.27 -31.48
CA ARG A 507 -10.48 2.71 -32.77
C ARG A 507 -10.42 3.76 -33.89
N LYS A 508 -10.96 4.96 -33.66
CA LYS A 508 -10.87 6.10 -34.60
C LYS A 508 -9.42 6.46 -34.95
N LEU A 509 -8.48 6.36 -33.99
CA LEU A 509 -7.05 6.54 -34.27
C LEU A 509 -6.51 5.44 -35.20
N ILE A 510 -6.80 4.17 -34.95
CA ILE A 510 -6.39 3.04 -35.81
C ILE A 510 -6.88 3.23 -37.26
N ASP A 511 -8.12 3.69 -37.44
CA ASP A 511 -8.73 3.93 -38.76
C ASP A 511 -7.97 5.01 -39.56
N THR A 512 -7.26 5.93 -38.90
CA THR A 512 -6.42 6.96 -39.54
C THR A 512 -4.98 6.53 -39.84
N LEU A 513 -4.52 5.38 -39.32
CA LEU A 513 -3.14 4.93 -39.50
C LEU A 513 -2.85 4.53 -40.97
N PRO A 514 -1.63 4.77 -41.49
CA PRO A 514 -1.23 4.37 -42.84
C PRO A 514 -1.45 2.89 -43.16
N GLN A 515 -1.66 2.58 -44.45
CA GLN A 515 -1.85 1.20 -44.93
C GLN A 515 -0.53 0.50 -45.29
N ASN A 516 0.54 1.25 -45.56
CA ASN A 516 1.88 0.69 -45.76
C ASN A 516 2.44 0.23 -44.39
N PRO A 517 2.90 -1.03 -44.24
CA PRO A 517 3.43 -1.55 -42.98
C PRO A 517 4.55 -0.72 -42.33
N THR A 518 5.45 -0.14 -43.12
CA THR A 518 6.59 0.66 -42.64
C THR A 518 6.13 2.03 -42.14
N ASP A 519 5.22 2.69 -42.88
CA ASP A 519 4.66 3.98 -42.49
C ASP A 519 3.70 3.83 -41.30
N ARG A 520 2.96 2.70 -41.24
CA ARG A 520 2.08 2.33 -40.12
C ARG A 520 2.89 2.10 -38.85
N THR A 521 4.01 1.38 -38.93
CA THR A 521 4.93 1.16 -37.80
C THR A 521 5.52 2.48 -37.31
N ALA A 522 6.01 3.33 -38.22
CA ALA A 522 6.53 4.65 -37.87
C ALA A 522 5.47 5.52 -37.17
N GLN A 523 4.24 5.54 -37.67
CA GLN A 523 3.15 6.27 -37.02
C GLN A 523 2.79 5.70 -35.64
N ILE A 524 2.73 4.37 -35.47
CA ILE A 524 2.48 3.75 -34.16
C ILE A 524 3.57 4.12 -33.14
N ILE A 525 4.85 4.16 -33.55
CA ILE A 525 5.95 4.62 -32.69
C ILE A 525 5.76 6.10 -32.32
N LEU A 526 5.34 6.95 -33.25
CA LEU A 526 5.01 8.36 -32.97
C LEU A 526 3.82 8.53 -32.03
N GLU A 527 2.79 7.68 -32.12
CA GLU A 527 1.68 7.68 -31.16
C GLU A 527 2.13 7.20 -29.77
N PHE A 528 2.89 6.10 -29.68
CA PHE A 528 3.46 5.61 -28.41
C PHE A 528 4.28 6.68 -27.67
N ARG A 529 5.03 7.53 -28.39
CA ARG A 529 5.77 8.66 -27.79
C ARG A 529 4.88 9.74 -27.16
N LYS A 530 3.60 9.84 -27.52
CA LYS A 530 2.63 10.79 -26.93
C LYS A 530 1.94 10.25 -25.68
N LEU A 531 1.96 8.94 -25.48
CA LEU A 531 1.24 8.25 -24.40
C LEU A 531 1.97 8.42 -23.06
N ASN A 532 1.52 9.39 -22.27
CA ASN A 532 2.13 9.89 -21.03
C ASN A 532 1.54 9.27 -19.75
N HIS A 533 0.50 8.43 -19.86
CA HIS A 533 -0.33 7.95 -18.75
C HIS A 533 -0.77 6.50 -18.98
N THR A 534 0.12 5.55 -18.71
CA THR A 534 0.00 4.12 -19.12
C THR A 534 -1.28 3.43 -18.66
N VAL A 535 -1.83 3.81 -17.50
CA VAL A 535 -3.11 3.29 -16.98
C VAL A 535 -4.29 4.02 -17.62
N ASP A 536 -4.26 5.34 -17.61
CA ASP A 536 -5.36 6.17 -18.11
C ASP A 536 -5.56 6.05 -19.64
N GLU A 537 -4.51 5.62 -20.36
CA GLU A 537 -4.44 5.43 -21.82
C GLU A 537 -4.46 3.94 -22.24
N THR A 538 -4.83 3.01 -21.35
CA THR A 538 -4.66 1.56 -21.59
C THR A 538 -5.33 1.08 -22.88
N GLU A 539 -6.53 1.58 -23.22
CA GLU A 539 -7.26 1.17 -24.43
C GLU A 539 -6.49 1.51 -25.71
N VAL A 540 -5.96 2.73 -25.82
CA VAL A 540 -5.21 3.17 -27.01
C VAL A 540 -3.84 2.50 -27.08
N LEU A 541 -3.17 2.33 -25.93
CA LEU A 541 -1.91 1.59 -25.84
C LEU A 541 -2.06 0.15 -26.34
N CYS A 542 -3.03 -0.60 -25.83
CA CYS A 542 -3.22 -2.01 -26.20
C CYS A 542 -3.70 -2.15 -27.66
N SER A 543 -4.56 -1.23 -28.11
CA SER A 543 -5.05 -1.19 -29.48
C SER A 543 -3.90 -1.03 -30.48
N LEU A 544 -3.04 -0.01 -30.28
CA LEU A 544 -1.84 0.22 -31.08
C LEU A 544 -0.82 -0.94 -30.97
N MET A 545 -0.68 -1.54 -29.78
CA MET A 545 0.18 -2.72 -29.59
C MET A 545 -0.26 -3.91 -30.44
N ARG A 546 -1.58 -4.17 -30.53
CA ARG A 546 -2.12 -5.23 -31.38
C ARG A 546 -1.85 -4.96 -32.86
N GLU A 547 -2.07 -3.74 -33.33
CA GLU A 547 -1.74 -3.34 -34.72
C GLU A 547 -0.26 -3.59 -35.04
N LEU A 548 0.64 -3.17 -34.14
CA LEU A 548 2.08 -3.34 -34.29
C LEU A 548 2.51 -4.81 -34.38
N VAL A 549 1.95 -5.68 -33.53
CA VAL A 549 2.23 -7.12 -33.54
C VAL A 549 1.65 -7.81 -34.78
N MET A 550 0.52 -7.31 -35.33
CA MET A 550 -0.04 -7.81 -36.59
C MET A 550 0.78 -7.43 -37.83
N ILE A 551 1.59 -6.36 -37.77
CA ILE A 551 2.60 -6.04 -38.82
C ILE A 551 3.73 -7.07 -38.83
N GLY A 552 4.07 -7.65 -37.68
CA GLY A 552 5.03 -8.75 -37.58
C GLY A 552 6.48 -8.35 -37.90
N PRO A 553 7.29 -9.25 -38.50
CA PRO A 553 8.71 -9.03 -38.77
C PRO A 553 9.08 -7.71 -39.46
N THR A 554 8.22 -7.18 -40.34
CA THR A 554 8.45 -5.92 -41.05
C THR A 554 8.62 -4.71 -40.11
N ALA A 555 8.03 -4.74 -38.91
CA ALA A 555 8.18 -3.68 -37.91
C ALA A 555 9.52 -3.75 -37.16
N VAL A 556 10.17 -4.92 -37.10
CA VAL A 556 11.27 -5.20 -36.18
C VAL A 556 12.48 -4.26 -36.38
N PRO A 557 12.95 -3.95 -37.60
CA PRO A 557 14.07 -3.03 -37.78
C PRO A 557 13.82 -1.62 -37.21
N GLN A 558 12.60 -1.08 -37.35
CA GLN A 558 12.22 0.22 -36.80
C GLN A 558 12.05 0.16 -35.27
N LEU A 559 11.49 -0.94 -34.74
CA LEU A 559 11.37 -1.15 -33.29
C LEU A 559 12.74 -1.31 -32.62
N CYS A 560 13.70 -1.98 -33.27
CA CYS A 560 15.09 -2.06 -32.82
C CYS A 560 15.76 -0.69 -32.82
N ALA A 561 15.61 0.08 -33.92
CA ALA A 561 16.17 1.44 -34.01
C ALA A 561 15.59 2.40 -32.96
N GLU A 562 14.29 2.32 -32.67
CA GLU A 562 13.66 3.09 -31.59
C GLU A 562 14.14 2.61 -30.21
N LEU A 563 14.24 1.29 -30.02
CA LEU A 563 14.72 0.69 -28.78
C LEU A 563 16.16 1.09 -28.47
N ASP A 564 17.02 1.22 -29.48
CA ASP A 564 18.40 1.70 -29.36
C ASP A 564 18.47 3.19 -28.96
N GLN A 565 17.58 4.03 -29.49
CA GLN A 565 17.54 5.47 -29.20
C GLN A 565 16.91 5.82 -27.84
N THR A 566 15.86 5.10 -27.42
CA THR A 566 15.09 5.50 -26.25
C THR A 566 15.77 5.17 -24.92
N GLN A 567 15.50 6.04 -23.94
CA GLN A 567 15.85 5.93 -22.51
C GLN A 567 14.60 5.97 -21.62
N GLU A 568 13.40 6.08 -22.22
CA GLU A 568 12.16 6.38 -21.49
C GLU A 568 11.49 5.08 -21.01
N ASN A 569 11.11 5.04 -19.72
CA ASN A 569 10.63 3.84 -19.03
C ASN A 569 9.45 3.14 -19.74
N ARG A 570 8.52 3.92 -20.30
CA ARG A 570 7.32 3.40 -20.95
C ARG A 570 7.65 2.88 -22.34
N MET A 571 8.41 3.62 -23.15
CA MET A 571 8.88 3.16 -24.45
C MET A 571 9.72 1.88 -24.35
N LEU A 572 10.67 1.80 -23.41
CA LEU A 572 11.47 0.58 -23.21
C LEU A 572 10.61 -0.66 -22.95
N ARG A 573 9.61 -0.58 -22.04
CA ARG A 573 8.71 -1.71 -21.77
C ARG A 573 7.76 -2.00 -22.95
N ARG A 574 7.24 -0.97 -23.64
CA ARG A 574 6.36 -1.12 -24.82
C ARG A 574 7.07 -1.84 -25.97
N LEU A 575 8.29 -1.42 -26.30
CA LEU A 575 9.07 -1.98 -27.41
C LEU A 575 9.51 -3.42 -27.11
N ALA A 576 9.98 -3.71 -25.88
CA ALA A 576 10.35 -5.06 -25.48
C ALA A 576 9.15 -6.03 -25.46
N PHE A 577 7.96 -5.57 -25.04
CA PHE A 577 6.70 -6.32 -25.18
C PHE A 577 6.40 -6.62 -26.65
N ALA A 578 6.44 -5.61 -27.53
CA ALA A 578 6.16 -5.75 -28.96
C ALA A 578 7.10 -6.77 -29.64
N LEU A 579 8.40 -6.65 -29.39
CA LEU A 579 9.43 -7.56 -29.94
C LEU A 579 9.25 -9.00 -29.45
N ARG A 580 8.96 -9.21 -28.16
CA ARG A 580 8.57 -10.53 -27.62
C ARG A 580 7.30 -11.06 -28.29
N ALA A 581 6.33 -10.20 -28.56
CA ALA A 581 5.04 -10.60 -29.12
C ALA A 581 5.12 -10.97 -30.60
N ILE A 582 5.98 -10.29 -31.38
CA ILE A 582 6.27 -10.57 -32.80
C ILE A 582 7.09 -11.87 -32.95
N LYS A 583 7.97 -12.20 -31.99
CA LYS A 583 8.79 -13.43 -31.94
C LYS A 583 9.86 -13.55 -33.03
N ASP A 584 10.46 -12.44 -33.45
CA ASP A 584 11.58 -12.43 -34.41
C ASP A 584 12.94 -12.37 -33.68
N PRO A 585 13.85 -13.35 -33.87
CA PRO A 585 15.16 -13.34 -33.22
C PRO A 585 16.12 -12.23 -33.67
N SER A 586 15.86 -11.55 -34.79
CA SER A 586 16.64 -10.36 -35.21
C SER A 586 16.56 -9.20 -34.21
N ALA A 587 15.58 -9.24 -33.29
CA ALA A 587 15.46 -8.31 -32.18
C ALA A 587 16.52 -8.48 -31.08
N VAL A 588 17.17 -9.65 -30.98
CA VAL A 588 18.04 -9.99 -29.83
C VAL A 588 19.21 -9.01 -29.66
N PRO A 589 19.99 -8.64 -30.70
CA PRO A 589 21.04 -7.61 -30.56
C PRO A 589 20.57 -6.29 -29.93
N ALA A 590 19.41 -5.78 -30.33
CA ALA A 590 18.87 -4.52 -29.79
C ALA A 590 18.37 -4.68 -28.35
N LEU A 591 17.77 -5.83 -28.01
CA LEU A 591 17.39 -6.15 -26.63
C LEU A 591 18.60 -6.28 -25.71
N ILE A 592 19.73 -6.81 -26.18
CA ILE A 592 20.98 -6.86 -25.39
C ILE A 592 21.54 -5.45 -25.18
N ARG A 593 21.56 -4.59 -26.22
CA ARG A 593 21.90 -3.17 -26.10
C ARG A 593 20.93 -2.37 -25.21
N ALA A 594 19.71 -2.86 -25.01
CA ALA A 594 18.74 -2.26 -24.11
C ALA A 594 18.95 -2.62 -22.62
N ILE A 595 19.73 -3.67 -22.29
CA ILE A 595 19.95 -4.09 -20.89
C ILE A 595 20.46 -2.94 -20.01
N PRO A 596 21.53 -2.19 -20.32
CA PRO A 596 22.02 -1.11 -19.44
C PRO A 596 20.98 -0.01 -19.21
N LYS A 597 20.11 0.24 -20.20
CA LYS A 597 19.06 1.26 -20.16
C LYS A 597 17.82 0.83 -19.39
N ALA A 598 17.75 -0.43 -18.97
CA ALA A 598 16.71 -0.96 -18.11
C ALA A 598 16.92 -0.59 -16.62
N LEU A 599 18.14 -0.20 -16.24
CA LEU A 599 18.45 0.37 -14.93
C LEU A 599 17.88 1.79 -14.86
N LEU A 600 16.78 1.94 -14.12
CA LEU A 600 16.02 3.18 -14.00
C LEU A 600 15.62 3.42 -12.54
N PRO A 601 15.20 4.65 -12.18
CA PRO A 601 14.60 4.91 -10.87
C PRO A 601 13.41 3.99 -10.58
N SER A 602 13.16 3.74 -9.29
CA SER A 602 12.12 2.83 -8.82
C SER A 602 10.76 3.11 -9.49
N SER A 603 10.18 2.06 -10.05
CA SER A 603 8.89 2.05 -10.73
C SER A 603 8.20 0.70 -10.51
N SER A 604 6.95 0.55 -10.95
CA SER A 604 6.16 -0.68 -10.72
C SER A 604 5.96 -1.49 -12.00
N ASP A 605 5.78 -2.80 -11.84
CA ASP A 605 5.11 -3.66 -12.81
C ASP A 605 3.61 -3.29 -12.81
N TYR A 606 2.94 -3.30 -13.96
CA TYR A 606 1.51 -2.98 -14.05
C TYR A 606 0.66 -4.25 -14.24
N GLY A 607 -0.44 -4.36 -13.49
CA GLY A 607 -1.60 -5.16 -13.87
C GLY A 607 -2.62 -4.25 -14.54
N LEU A 608 -2.80 -4.37 -15.86
CA LEU A 608 -3.62 -3.47 -16.67
C LEU A 608 -4.94 -4.15 -17.07
N ILE A 609 -6.03 -3.38 -17.11
CA ILE A 609 -7.38 -3.84 -17.45
C ILE A 609 -7.82 -3.16 -18.76
N VAL A 610 -8.49 -3.91 -19.64
CA VAL A 610 -9.10 -3.40 -20.88
C VAL A 610 -10.53 -3.91 -21.00
N VAL A 611 -11.45 -3.02 -21.37
CA VAL A 611 -12.89 -3.35 -21.51
C VAL A 611 -13.19 -4.24 -22.73
N ASP A 612 -12.38 -4.15 -23.78
CA ASP A 612 -12.47 -5.05 -24.94
C ASP A 612 -11.89 -6.43 -24.59
N GLY A 613 -12.77 -7.38 -24.26
CA GLY A 613 -12.38 -8.72 -23.79
C GLY A 613 -11.59 -9.57 -24.79
N GLU A 614 -11.64 -9.28 -26.10
CA GLU A 614 -10.75 -9.95 -27.07
C GLU A 614 -9.36 -9.30 -27.10
N LEU A 615 -9.28 -7.98 -26.90
CA LEU A 615 -8.01 -7.28 -26.72
C LEU A 615 -7.32 -7.70 -25.41
N THR A 616 -8.06 -7.89 -24.31
CA THR A 616 -7.52 -8.42 -23.04
C THR A 616 -6.92 -9.81 -23.21
N LYS A 617 -7.63 -10.75 -23.86
CA LYS A 617 -7.07 -12.08 -24.20
C LYS A 617 -5.82 -12.00 -25.07
N PHE A 618 -5.80 -11.07 -26.03
CA PHE A 618 -4.63 -10.84 -26.87
C PHE A 618 -3.42 -10.39 -26.02
N MET A 619 -3.61 -9.44 -25.09
CA MET A 619 -2.53 -8.99 -24.23
C MET A 619 -2.07 -10.09 -23.25
N GLN A 620 -2.99 -10.80 -22.59
CA GLN A 620 -2.71 -11.95 -21.71
C GLN A 620 -1.87 -13.04 -22.39
N LYS A 621 -2.13 -13.34 -23.67
CA LYS A 621 -1.38 -14.31 -24.48
C LYS A 621 0.10 -13.93 -24.69
N HIS A 622 0.46 -12.66 -24.51
CA HIS A 622 1.77 -12.10 -24.84
C HIS A 622 2.50 -11.43 -23.65
N ASP A 623 1.90 -11.42 -22.46
CA ASP A 623 2.57 -11.01 -21.21
C ASP A 623 3.62 -12.03 -20.72
N LEU A 624 4.26 -11.74 -19.58
CA LEU A 624 5.35 -12.56 -19.02
C LEU A 624 4.89 -13.61 -18.01
N ASP A 625 3.70 -13.44 -17.44
CA ASP A 625 3.27 -14.14 -16.23
C ASP A 625 2.09 -15.11 -16.50
N GLY A 626 1.51 -15.05 -17.70
CA GLY A 626 0.38 -15.88 -18.14
C GLY A 626 -0.94 -15.47 -17.52
N SER A 627 -1.18 -14.15 -17.38
CA SER A 627 -2.27 -13.62 -16.54
C SER A 627 -3.65 -14.15 -16.91
N GLY A 628 -4.39 -14.63 -15.92
CA GLY A 628 -5.81 -14.99 -16.03
C GLY A 628 -6.73 -13.88 -15.52
N GLY A 629 -8.04 -14.06 -15.73
CA GLY A 629 -9.05 -13.11 -15.24
C GLY A 629 -9.23 -11.89 -16.14
N GLN A 630 -9.36 -10.71 -15.53
CA GLN A 630 -9.71 -9.45 -16.23
C GLN A 630 -8.50 -8.55 -16.54
N TYR A 631 -7.31 -8.87 -16.03
CA TYR A 631 -6.09 -8.07 -16.20
C TYR A 631 -5.02 -8.81 -17.01
N PHE A 632 -4.01 -8.08 -17.48
CA PHE A 632 -2.77 -8.61 -18.06
C PHE A 632 -1.54 -7.90 -17.47
N GLY A 633 -0.38 -8.55 -17.54
CA GLY A 633 0.89 -8.00 -17.04
C GLY A 633 1.59 -7.09 -18.06
N LEU A 634 2.10 -5.96 -17.60
CA LEU A 634 3.11 -5.16 -18.31
C LEU A 634 4.23 -4.76 -17.34
N GLY A 635 5.32 -5.54 -17.35
CA GLY A 635 6.44 -5.38 -16.44
C GLY A 635 7.24 -4.10 -16.64
N ARG A 636 8.14 -3.83 -15.70
CA ARG A 636 9.20 -2.81 -15.81
C ARG A 636 10.17 -3.18 -16.95
N PRO A 637 10.88 -2.20 -17.54
CA PRO A 637 11.85 -2.44 -18.61
C PRO A 637 12.78 -3.63 -18.40
N VAL A 638 13.34 -3.79 -17.19
CA VAL A 638 14.19 -4.93 -16.83
C VAL A 638 13.50 -6.29 -17.02
N ARG A 639 12.23 -6.43 -16.60
CA ARG A 639 11.46 -7.67 -16.80
C ARG A 639 11.10 -7.88 -18.26
N GLU A 640 10.64 -6.84 -18.96
CA GLU A 640 10.23 -6.96 -20.36
C GLU A 640 11.40 -7.28 -21.29
N ILE A 641 12.58 -6.68 -21.07
CA ILE A 641 13.80 -6.91 -21.87
C ILE A 641 14.36 -8.32 -21.62
N PHE A 642 14.61 -8.71 -20.37
CA PHE A 642 15.09 -10.07 -20.09
C PHE A 642 14.03 -11.13 -20.45
N GLY A 643 12.74 -10.84 -20.24
CA GLY A 643 11.64 -11.72 -20.66
C GLY A 643 11.52 -11.88 -22.18
N ALA A 644 11.79 -10.82 -22.96
CA ALA A 644 11.90 -10.91 -24.41
C ALA A 644 13.11 -11.76 -24.83
N LEU A 645 14.29 -11.53 -24.25
CA LEU A 645 15.50 -12.32 -24.50
C LEU A 645 15.25 -13.82 -24.20
N HIS A 646 14.73 -14.14 -23.02
CA HIS A 646 14.35 -15.51 -22.64
C HIS A 646 13.34 -16.14 -23.60
N SER A 647 12.34 -15.37 -24.08
CA SER A 647 11.31 -15.87 -24.98
C SER A 647 11.75 -16.04 -26.44
N LEU A 648 12.76 -15.28 -26.89
CA LEU A 648 13.30 -15.37 -28.26
C LEU A 648 14.41 -16.42 -28.38
N THR A 649 15.18 -16.61 -27.31
CA THR A 649 16.39 -17.46 -27.34
C THR A 649 16.23 -18.80 -26.62
N GLY A 650 15.27 -18.92 -25.68
CA GLY A 650 15.17 -20.05 -24.76
C GLY A 650 16.26 -20.09 -23.67
N GLN A 651 17.35 -19.33 -23.81
CA GLN A 651 18.41 -19.18 -22.82
C GLN A 651 17.87 -18.50 -21.56
N LYS A 652 18.43 -18.84 -20.40
CA LYS A 652 18.13 -18.21 -19.11
C LYS A 652 19.40 -18.05 -18.29
N PHE A 653 19.56 -16.89 -17.65
CA PHE A 653 20.56 -16.66 -16.60
C PHE A 653 19.87 -16.18 -15.31
N ASP A 654 20.66 -15.82 -14.30
CA ASP A 654 20.25 -15.20 -13.03
C ASP A 654 19.81 -13.72 -13.18
N ASP A 655 19.09 -13.39 -14.25
CA ASP A 655 18.77 -11.98 -14.57
C ASP A 655 17.49 -11.47 -13.90
N ILE A 656 16.61 -12.35 -13.44
CA ILE A 656 15.42 -11.93 -12.69
C ILE A 656 15.77 -11.23 -11.36
N GLN A 657 16.91 -11.58 -10.77
CA GLN A 657 17.52 -10.91 -9.61
C GLN A 657 17.79 -9.41 -9.87
N ALA A 658 18.06 -9.01 -11.11
CA ALA A 658 18.25 -7.59 -11.45
C ALA A 658 16.96 -6.76 -11.33
N SER A 659 15.79 -7.40 -11.25
CA SER A 659 14.51 -6.71 -11.09
C SER A 659 14.22 -6.24 -9.65
N CYS A 660 15.09 -6.55 -8.68
CA CYS A 660 15.10 -5.92 -7.36
C CYS A 660 15.83 -4.55 -7.38
N VAL A 661 16.85 -4.41 -8.24
CA VAL A 661 17.69 -3.21 -8.36
C VAL A 661 16.91 -2.04 -8.98
N SER A 662 17.07 -0.85 -8.38
CA SER A 662 16.56 0.42 -8.89
C SER A 662 17.65 1.50 -8.77
N LEU A 663 17.77 2.37 -9.77
CA LEU A 663 18.81 3.41 -9.80
C LEU A 663 18.71 4.33 -8.56
N SER A 664 19.73 4.31 -7.70
CA SER A 664 19.80 5.15 -6.48
C SER A 664 20.05 6.64 -6.84
N GLN A 665 19.95 7.54 -5.86
CA GLN A 665 20.32 8.95 -5.99
C GLN A 665 21.76 9.26 -5.53
N ASP A 666 22.47 8.28 -4.97
CA ASP A 666 23.91 8.35 -4.68
C ASP A 666 24.72 8.04 -5.96
N PRO A 667 25.57 8.98 -6.45
CA PRO A 667 26.41 8.75 -7.64
C PRO A 667 27.34 7.53 -7.54
N ARG A 668 27.83 7.18 -6.33
CA ARG A 668 28.73 6.03 -6.15
C ARG A 668 27.97 4.72 -6.27
N ARG A 669 26.76 4.63 -5.69
CA ARG A 669 25.82 3.50 -5.92
C ARG A 669 25.40 3.39 -7.39
N GLN A 670 25.11 4.52 -8.05
CA GLN A 670 24.75 4.53 -9.48
C GLN A 670 25.81 3.85 -10.35
N VAL A 671 27.09 4.19 -10.19
CA VAL A 671 28.18 3.58 -10.97
C VAL A 671 28.31 2.07 -10.71
N LEU A 672 28.10 1.61 -9.47
CA LEU A 672 28.11 0.17 -9.14
C LEU A 672 26.91 -0.58 -9.77
N GLN A 673 25.71 0.01 -9.71
CA GLN A 673 24.51 -0.53 -10.36
C GLN A 673 24.64 -0.57 -11.88
N GLN A 674 25.19 0.48 -12.51
CA GLN A 674 25.49 0.50 -13.94
C GLN A 674 26.47 -0.62 -14.32
N ARG A 675 27.55 -0.80 -13.53
CA ARG A 675 28.54 -1.87 -13.74
C ARG A 675 27.93 -3.27 -13.62
N LEU A 676 26.98 -3.49 -12.70
CA LEU A 676 26.22 -4.74 -12.59
C LEU A 676 25.42 -5.04 -13.87
N TYR A 677 24.68 -4.05 -14.38
CA TYR A 677 23.91 -4.19 -15.63
C TYR A 677 24.81 -4.34 -16.87
N ALA A 678 25.95 -3.64 -16.90
CA ALA A 678 26.97 -3.79 -17.95
C ALA A 678 27.53 -5.22 -18.01
N ARG A 679 27.87 -5.83 -16.86
CA ARG A 679 28.31 -7.25 -16.79
C ARG A 679 27.25 -8.21 -17.33
N LYS A 680 25.96 -7.98 -17.02
CA LYS A 680 24.85 -8.80 -17.57
C LYS A 680 24.69 -8.60 -19.08
N ALA A 681 24.84 -7.38 -19.60
CA ALA A 681 24.80 -7.11 -21.04
C ALA A 681 25.98 -7.77 -21.80
N GLN A 682 27.20 -7.72 -21.26
CA GLN A 682 28.39 -8.38 -21.82
C GLN A 682 28.22 -9.91 -21.88
N ARG A 683 27.67 -10.53 -20.82
CA ARG A 683 27.38 -11.96 -20.78
C ARG A 683 26.39 -12.38 -21.86
N TRP A 684 25.33 -11.61 -22.06
CA TRP A 684 24.36 -11.84 -23.15
C TRP A 684 24.99 -11.64 -24.52
N GLN A 685 25.85 -10.63 -24.71
CA GLN A 685 26.58 -10.43 -25.96
C GLN A 685 27.46 -11.63 -26.31
N ALA A 686 28.35 -12.03 -25.39
CA ALA A 686 29.28 -13.14 -25.61
C ALA A 686 28.53 -14.46 -25.90
N TRP A 687 27.37 -14.66 -25.27
CA TRP A 687 26.50 -15.79 -25.57
C TRP A 687 25.85 -15.68 -26.95
N TRP A 688 25.29 -14.53 -27.34
CA TRP A 688 24.63 -14.36 -28.64
C TRP A 688 25.63 -14.48 -29.80
N GLU A 689 26.77 -13.80 -29.74
CA GLU A 689 27.77 -13.78 -30.81
C GLU A 689 28.37 -15.19 -31.07
N ALA A 690 28.28 -16.10 -30.09
CA ALA A 690 28.63 -17.51 -30.21
C ALA A 690 27.48 -18.43 -30.69
N ASN A 691 26.21 -18.02 -30.61
CA ASN A 691 25.04 -18.89 -30.84
C ASN A 691 24.05 -18.42 -31.93
N TRP A 692 24.19 -17.19 -32.44
CA TRP A 692 23.23 -16.52 -33.36
C TRP A 692 22.80 -17.36 -34.58
N GLN A 693 23.69 -18.20 -35.11
CA GLN A 693 23.45 -19.04 -36.30
C GLN A 693 22.33 -20.08 -36.09
N THR A 694 21.97 -20.38 -34.84
CA THR A 694 20.85 -21.26 -34.51
C THR A 694 19.49 -20.54 -34.56
N PHE A 695 19.50 -19.19 -34.60
CA PHE A 695 18.30 -18.34 -34.54
C PHE A 695 18.04 -17.57 -35.83
N THR A 696 19.08 -17.14 -36.55
CA THR A 696 18.96 -16.43 -37.83
C THR A 696 20.06 -16.82 -38.81
N LYS A 697 19.79 -16.60 -40.11
CA LYS A 697 20.74 -16.81 -41.22
C LYS A 697 21.34 -15.50 -41.75
N ASP A 698 20.84 -14.36 -41.30
CA ASP A 698 21.34 -13.05 -41.72
C ASP A 698 22.49 -12.60 -40.80
N ALA A 699 23.68 -12.52 -41.38
CA ALA A 699 24.91 -12.12 -40.69
C ALA A 699 24.89 -10.66 -40.22
N ALA A 700 23.96 -9.81 -40.70
CA ALA A 700 23.79 -8.45 -40.18
C ALA A 700 23.46 -8.43 -38.67
N TYR A 701 22.89 -9.51 -38.13
CA TYR A 701 22.54 -9.67 -36.72
C TYR A 701 23.56 -10.49 -35.92
N GLN A 702 24.71 -10.86 -36.51
CA GLN A 702 25.76 -11.61 -35.81
C GLN A 702 26.30 -10.85 -34.60
N LEU A 703 26.66 -9.57 -34.77
CA LEU A 703 27.32 -8.75 -33.76
C LEU A 703 26.30 -7.90 -32.99
N VAL A 704 26.47 -7.83 -31.67
CA VAL A 704 25.64 -6.97 -30.82
C VAL A 704 26.09 -5.51 -30.89
N ASN A 705 27.39 -5.26 -31.14
CA ASN A 705 27.99 -3.92 -31.16
C ASN A 705 27.70 -3.10 -29.89
N LEU A 706 27.62 -3.77 -28.74
CA LEU A 706 27.35 -3.17 -27.44
C LEU A 706 28.40 -2.09 -27.11
N GLN A 707 27.93 -0.90 -26.74
CA GLN A 707 28.77 0.19 -26.26
C GLN A 707 28.52 0.39 -24.76
N LEU A 708 29.60 0.51 -23.99
CA LEU A 708 29.56 0.69 -22.53
C LEU A 708 30.58 1.77 -22.15
N GLY A 709 30.18 2.68 -21.26
CA GLY A 709 31.12 3.56 -20.58
C GLY A 709 31.79 2.84 -19.41
N ASP A 710 33.05 3.20 -19.13
CA ASP A 710 33.70 2.90 -17.85
C ASP A 710 33.77 4.20 -17.05
N GLU A 711 32.68 4.51 -16.33
CA GLU A 711 32.65 5.66 -15.44
C GLU A 711 33.49 5.35 -14.18
N PRO A 712 34.46 6.22 -13.80
CA PRO A 712 35.28 5.98 -12.62
C PRO A 712 34.42 6.07 -11.35
N LEU A 713 34.61 5.13 -10.44
CA LEU A 713 33.86 5.09 -9.18
C LEU A 713 34.22 6.33 -8.32
N PRO A 714 33.27 7.26 -8.05
CA PRO A 714 33.54 8.47 -7.27
C PRO A 714 34.09 8.10 -5.89
N PRO A 715 35.12 8.78 -5.34
CA PRO A 715 35.78 8.35 -4.10
C PRO A 715 34.81 8.27 -2.91
N PRO A 716 35.07 7.42 -1.90
CA PRO A 716 34.19 7.31 -0.74
C PRO A 716 34.17 8.64 0.06
N PRO A 717 33.01 9.02 0.62
CA PRO A 717 32.86 10.29 1.35
C PRO A 717 33.73 10.30 2.62
N GLN A 718 34.42 11.41 2.86
CA GLN A 718 35.20 11.59 4.11
C GLN A 718 34.40 12.30 5.22
N ASN A 719 33.36 13.06 4.84
CA ASN A 719 32.45 13.78 5.72
C ASN A 719 31.08 13.84 5.02
N LEU A 720 30.02 14.18 5.77
CA LEU A 720 28.69 14.48 5.22
C LEU A 720 28.64 15.93 4.69
N GLU A 721 28.07 16.12 3.50
CA GLU A 721 27.90 17.42 2.86
C GLU A 721 26.61 18.15 3.29
N SER A 722 26.36 19.35 2.76
CA SER A 722 25.15 20.12 3.04
C SER A 722 23.86 19.53 2.43
N ALA A 723 23.98 18.53 1.55
CA ALA A 723 22.87 17.81 0.94
C ALA A 723 22.63 16.41 1.55
N ALA A 724 23.43 16.03 2.55
CA ALA A 724 23.39 14.73 3.21
C ALA A 724 21.99 14.41 3.75
N ARG A 725 21.51 13.19 3.49
CA ARG A 725 20.15 12.77 3.84
C ARG A 725 19.97 11.26 3.80
N ILE A 726 19.03 10.76 4.60
CA ILE A 726 18.51 9.41 4.41
C ILE A 726 17.75 9.35 3.08
N HIS A 727 18.10 8.39 2.23
CA HIS A 727 17.42 8.11 0.97
C HIS A 727 16.99 6.65 0.91
N ALA A 728 15.77 6.42 0.43
CA ALA A 728 15.07 5.13 0.53
C ALA A 728 14.94 4.57 1.97
N THR A 729 13.89 3.79 2.16
CA THR A 729 13.68 3.00 3.38
C THR A 729 12.96 1.75 2.95
N ILE A 730 13.66 0.63 2.92
CA ILE A 730 13.09 -0.69 2.62
C ILE A 730 12.76 -1.33 3.96
N THR A 731 11.54 -1.83 4.13
CA THR A 731 11.07 -2.36 5.42
C THR A 731 10.70 -3.83 5.29
N GLY A 732 11.01 -4.61 6.33
CA GLY A 732 10.62 -6.01 6.41
C GLY A 732 11.34 -6.98 5.47
N ILE A 733 12.55 -6.65 4.99
CA ILE A 733 13.40 -7.60 4.25
C ILE A 733 13.65 -8.81 5.13
N VAL A 734 13.56 -10.03 4.59
CA VAL A 734 13.91 -11.27 5.32
C VAL A 734 15.05 -11.99 4.59
N LEU A 735 16.24 -12.01 5.21
CA LEU A 735 17.33 -12.89 4.77
C LEU A 735 17.29 -14.20 5.54
N SER A 736 17.46 -15.31 4.81
CA SER A 736 17.21 -16.67 5.27
C SER A 736 18.49 -17.51 5.30
N PRO A 737 18.71 -18.40 6.29
CA PRO A 737 19.90 -19.24 6.37
C PRO A 737 19.98 -20.23 5.19
N ALA A 738 21.17 -20.82 4.98
CA ALA A 738 21.46 -21.74 3.88
C ALA A 738 20.53 -22.96 3.83
N SER A 739 20.02 -23.36 4.99
CA SER A 739 19.07 -24.45 5.24
C SER A 739 17.64 -24.17 4.78
N SER A 740 17.30 -22.93 4.43
CA SER A 740 15.98 -22.58 3.91
C SER A 740 15.82 -22.90 2.41
N GLU A 741 14.62 -23.33 2.02
CA GLU A 741 14.28 -23.68 0.63
C GLU A 741 12.95 -23.06 0.19
N GLY A 742 12.88 -22.63 -1.07
CA GLY A 742 11.68 -22.04 -1.68
C GLY A 742 12.01 -21.17 -2.89
N GLN A 743 11.00 -20.80 -3.69
CA GLN A 743 11.20 -19.97 -4.90
C GLN A 743 11.58 -18.51 -4.57
N HIS A 744 11.27 -18.03 -3.37
CA HIS A 744 11.41 -16.63 -2.94
C HIS A 744 12.33 -16.47 -1.71
N VAL A 745 13.16 -17.47 -1.44
CA VAL A 745 14.14 -17.45 -0.35
C VAL A 745 15.39 -16.68 -0.79
N THR A 746 15.67 -15.56 -0.13
CA THR A 746 16.88 -14.76 -0.33
C THR A 746 17.88 -15.04 0.79
N HIS A 747 19.12 -15.36 0.41
CA HIS A 747 20.20 -15.74 1.34
C HIS A 747 21.26 -14.64 1.50
N PHE A 748 21.52 -13.87 0.44
CA PHE A 748 22.54 -12.83 0.36
C PHE A 748 21.93 -11.50 -0.11
N TYR A 749 22.54 -10.39 0.31
CA TYR A 749 22.14 -9.05 -0.14
C TYR A 749 23.39 -8.18 -0.39
N ASP A 750 23.37 -7.47 -1.52
CA ASP A 750 24.32 -6.43 -1.91
C ASP A 750 23.80 -5.08 -1.41
N LEU A 751 24.52 -4.46 -0.46
CA LEU A 751 24.08 -3.22 0.19
C LEU A 751 24.40 -1.96 -0.63
N ASP A 752 25.16 -2.06 -1.72
CA ASP A 752 25.48 -0.95 -2.62
C ASP A 752 24.46 -0.82 -3.75
N THR A 753 24.07 -1.95 -4.34
CA THR A 753 23.25 -2.01 -5.55
C THR A 753 21.82 -2.45 -5.29
N GLY A 754 21.55 -3.14 -4.17
CA GLY A 754 20.26 -3.80 -3.91
C GLY A 754 20.05 -5.08 -4.73
N TYR A 755 21.15 -5.74 -5.14
CA TYR A 755 21.12 -7.04 -5.79
C TYR A 755 21.00 -8.17 -4.77
N GLU A 756 20.44 -9.29 -5.22
CA GLU A 756 20.23 -10.50 -4.41
C GLU A 756 20.99 -11.68 -5.03
N PRO A 757 22.28 -11.88 -4.69
CA PRO A 757 23.06 -13.00 -5.18
C PRO A 757 22.42 -14.35 -4.81
N ARG A 758 22.37 -15.28 -5.76
CA ARG A 758 22.02 -16.68 -5.49
C ARG A 758 23.15 -17.38 -4.76
N TRP A 759 22.81 -18.41 -4.00
CA TRP A 759 23.79 -19.33 -3.41
C TRP A 759 24.69 -19.93 -4.51
N PRO A 760 26.02 -19.75 -4.46
CA PRO A 760 26.92 -20.22 -5.50
C PRO A 760 27.21 -21.72 -5.35
N GLU A 761 27.34 -22.43 -6.49
CA GLU A 761 27.57 -23.89 -6.51
C GLU A 761 28.89 -24.31 -5.83
N ALA A 762 29.84 -23.39 -5.67
CA ALA A 762 31.15 -23.65 -5.06
C ALA A 762 31.17 -23.54 -3.52
N ILE A 763 30.12 -23.00 -2.88
CA ILE A 763 30.05 -22.87 -1.42
C ILE A 763 29.05 -23.91 -0.86
N PRO A 764 29.44 -24.76 0.10
CA PRO A 764 28.53 -25.75 0.66
C PRO A 764 27.37 -25.09 1.41
N LYS A 765 26.17 -25.69 1.31
CA LYS A 765 24.97 -25.27 2.07
C LYS A 765 25.01 -25.63 3.56
N ASP A 766 25.94 -26.49 3.98
CA ASP A 766 26.20 -26.72 5.40
C ASP A 766 27.05 -25.57 5.93
N GLU A 767 26.45 -24.71 6.75
CA GLU A 767 27.07 -23.50 7.31
C GLU A 767 28.32 -23.82 8.15
N ALA A 768 28.44 -25.04 8.69
CA ALA A 768 29.62 -25.51 9.42
C ALA A 768 30.78 -25.98 8.51
N GLN A 769 30.55 -26.10 7.19
CA GLN A 769 31.56 -26.51 6.20
C GLN A 769 32.02 -25.36 5.29
N ILE A 770 31.49 -24.15 5.47
CA ILE A 770 31.87 -22.98 4.65
C ILE A 770 33.28 -22.52 5.02
N ASP A 771 34.21 -22.57 4.05
CA ASP A 771 35.50 -21.88 4.16
C ASP A 771 35.28 -20.36 4.16
N PRO A 772 35.68 -19.63 5.23
CA PRO A 772 35.56 -18.18 5.28
C PRO A 772 36.31 -17.45 4.15
N GLN A 773 37.46 -17.98 3.70
CA GLN A 773 38.26 -17.30 2.66
C GLN A 773 37.63 -17.43 1.27
N ALA A 774 37.12 -18.61 0.91
CA ALA A 774 36.34 -18.80 -0.30
C ALA A 774 35.04 -17.95 -0.29
N LEU A 775 34.36 -17.87 0.85
CA LEU A 775 33.16 -17.04 1.03
C LEU A 775 33.48 -15.55 0.87
N GLU A 776 34.48 -15.02 1.58
CA GLU A 776 34.86 -13.60 1.53
C GLU A 776 35.31 -13.19 0.11
N LYS A 777 36.10 -14.05 -0.55
CA LYS A 777 36.51 -13.84 -1.94
C LYS A 777 35.29 -13.79 -2.87
N TRP A 778 34.39 -14.77 -2.79
CA TRP A 778 33.18 -14.78 -3.62
C TRP A 778 32.28 -13.57 -3.32
N ALA A 779 32.18 -13.14 -2.06
CA ALA A 779 31.41 -11.97 -1.67
C ALA A 779 31.96 -10.70 -2.34
N ALA A 780 33.29 -10.50 -2.32
CA ALA A 780 33.95 -9.40 -3.01
C ALA A 780 33.87 -9.49 -4.55
N GLU A 781 33.80 -10.68 -5.14
CA GLU A 781 33.60 -10.87 -6.60
C GLU A 781 32.14 -10.67 -7.03
N SER A 782 31.17 -10.85 -6.13
CA SER A 782 29.73 -10.78 -6.42
C SER A 782 29.03 -9.50 -5.97
N GLY A 783 29.62 -8.76 -5.02
CA GLY A 783 28.98 -7.62 -4.34
C GLY A 783 28.16 -8.01 -3.12
N ALA A 784 28.33 -9.22 -2.56
CA ALA A 784 27.57 -9.63 -1.38
C ALA A 784 28.13 -8.96 -0.10
N ASP A 785 27.25 -8.28 0.64
CA ASP A 785 27.57 -7.60 1.90
C ASP A 785 26.97 -8.32 3.13
N LEU A 786 25.75 -8.83 2.99
CA LEU A 786 25.04 -9.54 4.04
C LEU A 786 24.75 -10.99 3.66
N MET A 787 24.77 -11.86 4.66
CA MET A 787 24.11 -13.17 4.65
C MET A 787 23.36 -13.42 5.96
N CYS A 788 22.40 -14.34 5.96
CA CYS A 788 21.83 -14.87 7.21
C CYS A 788 22.52 -16.18 7.60
N VAL A 789 22.73 -16.40 8.90
CA VAL A 789 23.30 -17.63 9.46
C VAL A 789 22.46 -18.16 10.62
N THR A 790 22.56 -19.46 10.86
CA THR A 790 21.98 -20.15 12.02
C THR A 790 22.90 -20.00 13.22
N GLN A 791 22.48 -19.27 14.26
CA GLN A 791 23.22 -19.11 15.51
C GLN A 791 22.65 -20.04 16.57
N ARG A 792 23.48 -20.95 17.09
CA ARG A 792 23.12 -21.78 18.24
C ARG A 792 23.34 -21.03 19.55
N LEU A 793 22.37 -21.09 20.46
CA LEU A 793 22.38 -20.41 21.75
C LEU A 793 22.89 -21.34 22.88
N ALA A 794 23.22 -20.75 24.03
CA ALA A 794 23.85 -21.45 25.15
C ALA A 794 22.93 -22.45 25.87
N ASP A 795 21.61 -22.36 25.68
CA ASP A 795 20.62 -23.35 26.12
C ASP A 795 20.46 -24.53 25.13
N GLY A 796 21.17 -24.48 24.00
CA GLY A 796 21.15 -25.49 22.94
C GLY A 796 20.13 -25.22 21.82
N SER A 797 19.30 -24.18 21.93
CA SER A 797 18.34 -23.73 20.92
C SER A 797 19.02 -23.02 19.73
N GLU A 798 18.26 -22.69 18.68
CA GLU A 798 18.76 -22.06 17.46
C GLU A 798 17.93 -20.83 17.09
N THR A 799 18.61 -19.76 16.70
CA THR A 799 18.00 -18.54 16.14
C THR A 799 18.77 -18.08 14.89
N PHE A 800 18.36 -16.97 14.30
CA PHE A 800 18.93 -16.42 13.07
C PHE A 800 19.60 -15.07 13.32
N VAL A 801 20.77 -14.87 12.71
CA VAL A 801 21.58 -13.66 12.85
C VAL A 801 22.07 -13.22 11.48
N LEU A 802 22.19 -11.91 11.26
CA LEU A 802 22.83 -11.37 10.06
C LEU A 802 24.35 -11.38 10.23
N ARG A 803 25.06 -11.91 9.24
CA ARG A 803 26.52 -11.86 9.14
C ARG A 803 26.94 -10.86 8.06
N SER A 804 27.88 -9.99 8.40
CA SER A 804 28.52 -9.04 7.49
C SER A 804 29.72 -9.65 6.76
N LEU A 805 29.94 -9.21 5.52
CA LEU A 805 30.95 -9.75 4.60
C LEU A 805 31.87 -8.62 4.11
N GLY A 806 32.95 -8.36 4.85
CA GLY A 806 33.98 -7.37 4.46
C GLY A 806 33.62 -5.90 4.64
N MET A 807 32.45 -5.57 5.19
CA MET A 807 32.06 -4.21 5.58
C MET A 807 32.49 -3.87 7.03
N THR A 808 32.44 -2.58 7.38
CA THR A 808 32.55 -2.14 8.80
C THR A 808 31.17 -1.81 9.37
N VAL A 809 30.93 -2.14 10.65
CA VAL A 809 29.61 -2.04 11.29
C VAL A 809 29.71 -1.47 12.70
N ARG A 810 28.79 -0.57 13.06
CA ARG A 810 28.70 0.07 14.38
C ARG A 810 27.25 0.06 14.88
N GLU A 811 27.01 -0.55 16.04
CA GLU A 811 25.71 -0.56 16.72
C GLU A 811 25.41 0.83 17.30
N ILE A 812 24.20 1.34 17.08
CA ILE A 812 23.72 2.62 17.60
C ILE A 812 22.50 2.41 18.51
N GLU A 813 22.22 3.37 19.39
CA GLU A 813 21.03 3.31 20.23
C GLU A 813 19.75 3.49 19.40
N LEU A 814 18.63 2.92 19.83
CA LEU A 814 17.34 3.16 19.18
C LEU A 814 16.91 4.65 19.25
N ARG A 815 17.47 5.42 20.20
CA ARG A 815 17.32 6.88 20.27
C ARG A 815 18.08 7.60 19.15
N ASP A 816 19.30 7.15 18.84
CA ASP A 816 20.06 7.63 17.69
C ASP A 816 19.33 7.30 16.39
N LEU A 817 18.80 6.07 16.24
CA LEU A 817 18.01 5.70 15.06
C LEU A 817 16.82 6.65 14.84
N ARG A 818 16.06 6.98 15.91
CA ARG A 818 14.96 7.96 15.86
C ARG A 818 15.42 9.36 15.45
N ASN A 819 16.65 9.75 15.81
CA ASN A 819 17.21 11.07 15.52
C ASN A 819 18.07 11.12 14.24
N LEU A 820 18.36 9.99 13.61
CA LEU A 820 19.35 9.85 12.52
C LEU A 820 19.11 10.83 11.37
N LYS A 821 17.85 11.01 10.97
CA LYS A 821 17.43 11.94 9.90
C LYS A 821 17.83 13.39 10.20
N LYS A 822 17.78 13.80 11.46
CA LYS A 822 18.20 15.12 11.95
C LYS A 822 19.73 15.19 12.06
N GLN A 823 20.36 14.19 12.70
CA GLN A 823 21.81 14.10 12.85
C GLN A 823 22.54 14.18 11.49
N VAL A 824 22.05 13.45 10.47
CA VAL A 824 22.60 13.47 9.10
C VAL A 824 22.45 14.85 8.45
N GLY A 825 21.31 15.53 8.63
CA GLY A 825 21.12 16.92 8.15
C GLY A 825 22.00 17.95 8.89
N GLU A 826 22.31 17.68 10.17
CA GLU A 826 23.31 18.37 10.98
C GLU A 826 24.76 17.94 10.64
N ARG A 827 24.94 17.08 9.62
CA ARG A 827 26.23 16.55 9.10
C ARG A 827 27.02 15.74 10.11
N SER A 828 26.31 15.05 10.98
CA SER A 828 26.83 14.14 11.99
C SER A 828 26.31 12.72 11.80
N LEU A 829 27.07 11.75 12.30
CA LEU A 829 26.59 10.38 12.50
C LEU A 829 26.79 10.03 13.98
N PRO A 830 25.88 9.21 14.57
CA PRO A 830 26.15 8.53 15.82
C PRO A 830 27.53 7.89 15.85
N GLN A 831 28.21 7.93 16.99
CA GLN A 831 29.43 7.15 17.14
C GLN A 831 29.08 5.66 17.15
N GLY A 832 28.38 5.19 18.17
CA GLY A 832 28.03 3.77 18.29
C GLY A 832 29.23 2.84 18.54
N ARG A 833 28.92 1.61 18.95
CA ARG A 833 29.87 0.56 19.35
C ARG A 833 30.29 -0.28 18.14
N PRO A 834 31.60 -0.48 17.87
CA PRO A 834 32.05 -1.41 16.83
C PRO A 834 31.49 -2.83 17.03
N VAL A 835 31.04 -3.45 15.93
CA VAL A 835 30.50 -4.81 15.88
C VAL A 835 31.44 -5.69 15.06
N GLY A 836 31.51 -6.98 15.40
CA GLY A 836 32.19 -7.98 14.59
C GLY A 836 31.33 -8.44 13.40
N GLU A 837 31.63 -9.61 12.86
CA GLU A 837 30.89 -10.16 11.72
C GLU A 837 29.41 -10.44 12.01
N LEU A 838 29.03 -10.70 13.26
CA LEU A 838 27.64 -11.04 13.63
C LEU A 838 26.91 -9.82 14.21
N LEU A 839 25.86 -9.37 13.51
CA LEU A 839 25.03 -8.23 13.91
C LEU A 839 24.06 -8.64 15.03
N MET A 840 24.55 -8.52 16.27
CA MET A 840 23.80 -8.78 17.50
C MET A 840 23.87 -7.57 18.44
N HIS A 841 22.78 -7.35 19.19
CA HIS A 841 22.74 -6.35 20.26
C HIS A 841 23.77 -6.66 21.34
N TYR A 842 24.42 -5.66 21.93
CA TYR A 842 25.19 -5.84 23.17
C TYR A 842 24.49 -5.18 24.36
N ASP A 843 23.95 -6.01 25.26
CA ASP A 843 23.41 -5.55 26.54
C ASP A 843 24.57 -5.25 27.49
N ALA A 844 24.76 -3.96 27.79
CA ALA A 844 25.83 -3.47 28.66
C ALA A 844 25.61 -3.78 30.15
N ALA A 845 24.36 -4.03 30.59
CA ALA A 845 24.04 -4.40 31.97
C ALA A 845 24.24 -5.90 32.22
N GLN A 846 23.95 -6.74 31.22
CA GLN A 846 24.20 -8.19 31.25
C GLN A 846 25.63 -8.56 30.77
N GLN A 847 26.34 -7.63 30.15
CA GLN A 847 27.65 -7.80 29.50
C GLN A 847 27.68 -8.93 28.45
N LYS A 848 26.62 -9.03 27.64
CA LYS A 848 26.39 -10.14 26.71
C LYS A 848 25.81 -9.68 25.38
N LEU A 849 26.09 -10.46 24.34
CA LEU A 849 25.41 -10.32 23.05
C LEU A 849 24.05 -11.02 23.11
N ILE A 850 22.99 -10.34 22.65
CA ILE A 850 21.62 -10.88 22.59
C ILE A 850 21.23 -11.05 21.12
N ALA A 851 21.13 -12.31 20.69
CA ALA A 851 20.87 -12.67 19.30
C ALA A 851 19.45 -12.34 18.81
N ASP A 852 18.48 -12.21 19.72
CA ASP A 852 17.05 -12.01 19.40
C ASP A 852 16.54 -10.56 19.61
N ALA A 853 17.38 -9.67 20.16
CA ALA A 853 17.00 -8.29 20.47
C ALA A 853 16.95 -7.39 19.22
N GLU A 854 16.02 -6.45 19.19
CA GLU A 854 15.97 -5.39 18.17
C GLU A 854 17.17 -4.46 18.32
N ALA A 855 17.88 -4.21 17.22
CA ALA A 855 19.11 -3.43 17.21
C ALA A 855 19.35 -2.73 15.88
N ALA A 856 19.96 -1.55 15.95
CA ALA A 856 20.27 -0.68 14.82
C ALA A 856 21.78 -0.59 14.59
N PHE A 857 22.20 -0.65 13.32
CA PHE A 857 23.60 -0.75 12.93
C PHE A 857 23.91 0.19 11.76
N ILE A 858 24.77 1.19 11.98
CA ILE A 858 25.40 1.93 10.87
C ILE A 858 26.41 1.00 10.20
N TYR A 859 26.40 0.94 8.87
CA TYR A 859 27.38 0.23 8.08
C TYR A 859 28.14 1.15 7.12
N THR A 860 29.34 0.71 6.74
CA THR A 860 30.07 1.21 5.57
C THR A 860 30.61 0.00 4.82
N THR A 861 30.17 -0.19 3.57
CA THR A 861 30.57 -1.35 2.73
C THR A 861 32.08 -1.33 2.43
N ARG A 862 32.63 -2.44 1.92
CA ARG A 862 34.01 -2.50 1.38
C ARG A 862 34.19 -1.46 0.25
N GLU A 863 33.12 -1.27 -0.51
CA GLU A 863 32.91 -0.25 -1.52
C GLU A 863 32.51 1.11 -0.91
N GLY A 864 32.60 1.33 0.40
CA GLY A 864 32.57 2.66 1.02
C GLY A 864 31.24 3.40 1.00
N ASN A 865 30.12 2.76 0.61
CA ASN A 865 28.80 3.37 0.70
C ASN A 865 28.22 3.15 2.10
N MET A 866 27.38 4.09 2.56
CA MET A 866 26.87 4.11 3.94
C MET A 866 25.36 3.88 4.03
N GLY A 867 24.92 3.42 5.20
CA GLY A 867 23.50 3.27 5.53
C GLY A 867 23.28 2.69 6.92
N VAL A 868 22.04 2.31 7.21
CA VAL A 868 21.64 1.68 8.48
C VAL A 868 20.79 0.45 8.27
N ILE A 869 21.09 -0.61 9.03
CA ILE A 869 20.31 -1.84 9.17
C ILE A 869 19.63 -1.82 10.53
N GLU A 870 18.31 -2.01 10.57
CA GLU A 870 17.53 -2.15 11.81
C GLU A 870 16.93 -3.55 11.86
N THR A 871 17.40 -4.42 12.76
CA THR A 871 16.86 -5.77 12.93
C THR A 871 15.57 -5.71 13.76
N THR A 872 14.46 -6.21 13.19
CA THR A 872 13.11 -6.02 13.75
C THR A 872 12.43 -7.31 14.22
N ASP A 873 12.76 -8.47 13.64
CA ASP A 873 12.16 -9.76 14.04
C ASP A 873 13.05 -10.96 13.65
N ARG A 874 12.89 -12.10 14.34
CA ARG A 874 13.53 -13.38 13.99
C ARG A 874 12.42 -14.35 13.60
N VAL A 875 12.22 -14.52 12.30
CA VAL A 875 11.15 -15.36 11.75
C VAL A 875 11.51 -16.84 11.95
N THR A 876 10.90 -17.46 12.95
CA THR A 876 11.11 -18.88 13.29
C THR A 876 10.02 -19.80 12.72
N ARG A 877 8.86 -19.24 12.33
CA ARG A 877 7.70 -19.95 11.76
C ARG A 877 7.37 -19.45 10.36
N THR A 878 7.08 -20.40 9.47
CA THR A 878 6.57 -20.16 8.11
C THR A 878 5.07 -20.41 8.07
N GLU A 879 4.29 -19.38 7.76
CA GLU A 879 2.82 -19.45 7.67
C GLU A 879 2.35 -18.77 6.37
N ASP A 880 1.21 -19.21 5.81
CA ASP A 880 0.61 -18.54 4.66
C ASP A 880 -0.14 -17.28 5.13
N LEU A 881 0.49 -16.13 4.92
CA LEU A 881 -0.04 -14.83 5.31
C LEU A 881 -0.91 -14.18 4.20
N THR A 882 -1.29 -14.90 3.14
CA THR A 882 -2.09 -14.31 2.06
C THR A 882 -3.46 -13.83 2.56
N GLY A 883 -3.73 -12.54 2.33
CA GLY A 883 -4.93 -11.85 2.81
C GLY A 883 -4.77 -11.11 4.15
N LEU A 884 -3.70 -11.34 4.92
CA LEU A 884 -3.37 -10.50 6.08
C LEU A 884 -2.77 -9.17 5.60
N ALA A 885 -3.18 -8.08 6.26
CA ALA A 885 -2.71 -6.73 5.97
C ALA A 885 -2.23 -6.02 7.25
N VAL A 886 -1.42 -4.97 7.06
CA VAL A 886 -0.75 -4.13 8.08
C VAL A 886 0.54 -4.73 8.66
N SER A 887 0.55 -5.93 9.24
CA SER A 887 1.81 -6.58 9.66
C SER A 887 1.71 -8.09 9.86
N ALA A 888 2.85 -8.78 9.71
CA ALA A 888 3.01 -10.18 10.13
C ALA A 888 3.22 -10.25 11.65
N PRO A 889 2.70 -11.27 12.36
CA PRO A 889 2.99 -11.47 13.79
C PRO A 889 4.50 -11.69 14.05
N ARG A 890 4.97 -11.32 15.24
CA ARG A 890 6.36 -11.55 15.65
C ARG A 890 6.71 -13.04 15.59
N GLY A 891 7.85 -13.36 14.99
CA GLY A 891 8.32 -14.72 14.73
C GLY A 891 7.68 -15.41 13.52
N VAL A 892 6.81 -14.75 12.76
CA VAL A 892 6.05 -15.34 11.64
C VAL A 892 6.32 -14.61 10.33
N GLY A 893 6.45 -15.35 9.22
CA GLY A 893 6.63 -14.82 7.88
C GLY A 893 6.50 -15.90 6.80
N PHE A 894 6.78 -15.56 5.54
CA PHE A 894 6.78 -16.53 4.44
C PHE A 894 7.99 -17.46 4.48
N HIS A 895 9.15 -16.98 4.95
CA HIS A 895 10.42 -17.70 5.03
C HIS A 895 11.08 -17.46 6.40
N LYS A 896 11.89 -18.42 6.88
CA LYS A 896 12.62 -18.31 8.15
C LYS A 896 13.87 -17.46 7.99
N GLY A 897 14.25 -16.69 9.01
CA GLY A 897 15.44 -15.86 8.96
C GLY A 897 15.35 -14.59 9.82
N VAL A 898 16.21 -13.61 9.55
CA VAL A 898 16.15 -12.29 10.21
C VAL A 898 15.34 -11.33 9.36
N ARG A 899 14.33 -10.69 9.98
CA ARG A 899 13.65 -9.53 9.40
C ARG A 899 14.37 -8.25 9.78
N PHE A 900 14.60 -7.37 8.82
CA PHE A 900 15.21 -6.07 9.04
C PHE A 900 14.66 -4.98 8.11
N ASN A 901 14.87 -3.73 8.51
CA ASN A 901 14.70 -2.55 7.68
C ASN A 901 16.08 -2.04 7.23
N LEU A 902 16.13 -1.37 6.08
CA LEU A 902 17.34 -0.82 5.47
C LEU A 902 17.12 0.65 5.08
N MET A 903 18.08 1.51 5.40
CA MET A 903 18.11 2.93 5.06
C MET A 903 19.43 3.25 4.34
N GLU A 904 19.41 3.89 3.16
CA GLU A 904 20.64 4.40 2.54
C GLU A 904 20.97 5.79 3.15
N ILE A 905 22.23 6.06 3.45
CA ILE A 905 22.69 7.42 3.74
C ILE A 905 23.34 7.94 2.46
N VAL A 906 22.69 8.92 1.81
CA VAL A 906 23.34 9.73 0.78
C VAL A 906 24.20 10.76 1.49
N PRO A 907 25.52 10.77 1.26
CA PRO A 907 26.46 11.68 1.93
C PRO A 907 26.32 13.14 1.50
#